data_AF-B4IJJ9-F1
#
_entry.id   AF-B4IJJ9-F1
#
_cell.length_a   1.000
_cell.length_b   1.000
_cell.length_c   1.000
_cell.angle_alpha   90.00
_cell.angle_beta   90.00
_cell.angle_gamma   90.00
#
_symmetry.space_group_name_H-M   'P 1'
#
loop_
_entity.id
_entity.type
_entity.pdbx_description
1 polymer ?
#
loop_
_entity_poly.entity_id
_entity_poly.type
_entity_poly.pdbx_seq_one_letter_code
_entity_poly.pdbx_strand_id
1 'polypeptide(L)'
;MMTRIRVEYTTEESEVKQATKFLIKTIFAERNPVSHVFIRYGIYTREMDMYQRILPKIANLVKRDPRRISAGTVYVDKDTDSIIFEDLALEHCKVACRLQKLDLAHTHLVLEKLANFHAAGAALAERELGIFKDNYDRGFYNRHTRGYEPIMKNLLKTLSRSLNLDEQLRQRYQAKIDRLVDRIMVYGERSTTNNPGDFLTLNHGDLWTTNIMFQYDAKVHPINAAFIDFQFSVWNSPAVDLHYFFSTSIHDELRLNNQPELVQFYYYKLKDALKNVKYAGCIPNLFEFQQQFRARAFYAVFASLIFEPFMVYDGKEKVSLGHIISEGKGDPAANILAGYGVSIREMEMYQQILPHLARMVRGEMEDSRKMFAATVDVDRERDSILFEDLTLEDYKVACRLKKLDLEHTHLVLEKLAEFHAAAAVLAERKPGIFENNDDRGFFNKHFRGFQPIFRNLLQALSRSLELNLDLKNRYQRKIDRLVDTIMDYGDRSTSTNPGDFITLAHADLWTTNVMFQYDKQGHPINAVLIDFQFSVWNSPAIDLHYFFSTSIQDHLRWKHQPELVQFYYYRLVESLKKLKYSRRIPSLFEFQLQFRARSFYSVFCSLISEPCMLYTGTEEASIAQGLSTAASGVRFRDSVYHADHIREKMVLTLPFLDQQGLLDDM
;
A
#
# COMPACT_ATOMS: atom_id res chain seq x y z
N MET A 1 10.69 -6.09 -6.70
CA MET A 1 10.99 -5.46 -5.40
C MET A 1 12.38 -4.84 -5.48
N MET A 2 12.56 -3.60 -5.04
CA MET A 2 13.87 -2.95 -4.97
C MET A 2 14.37 -2.96 -3.53
N THR A 3 15.53 -3.56 -3.28
CA THR A 3 16.15 -3.68 -1.96
C THR A 3 17.54 -3.06 -1.98
N ARG A 4 17.79 -2.10 -1.10
CA ARG A 4 19.14 -1.56 -0.90
C ARG A 4 19.91 -2.46 0.06
N ILE A 5 21.09 -2.91 -0.35
CA ILE A 5 21.99 -3.74 0.44
C ILE A 5 23.29 -3.01 0.71
N ARG A 6 23.91 -3.27 1.87
CA ARG A 6 25.27 -2.86 2.20
C ARG A 6 26.17 -4.09 2.11
N VAL A 7 27.26 -3.97 1.38
CA VAL A 7 28.22 -5.06 1.18
C VAL A 7 29.58 -4.62 1.70
N GLU A 8 30.22 -5.47 2.49
CA GLU A 8 31.62 -5.32 2.88
C GLU A 8 32.45 -6.35 2.10
N TYR A 9 33.46 -5.90 1.39
CA TYR A 9 34.27 -6.71 0.48
C TYR A 9 35.76 -6.31 0.54
N THR A 10 36.62 -7.20 0.07
CA THR A 10 38.04 -6.95 -0.21
C THR A 10 38.29 -7.19 -1.70
N THR A 11 39.25 -6.49 -2.30
CA THR A 11 39.63 -6.71 -3.70
C THR A 11 40.96 -7.45 -3.75
N GLU A 12 41.28 -8.07 -4.89
CA GLU A 12 42.60 -8.69 -5.10
C GLU A 12 43.75 -7.67 -4.94
N GLU A 13 43.46 -6.38 -5.12
CA GLU A 13 44.42 -5.27 -4.99
C GLU A 13 44.49 -4.68 -3.57
N SER A 14 43.57 -5.03 -2.66
CA SER A 14 43.54 -4.47 -1.30
C SER A 14 42.86 -5.41 -0.29
N GLU A 15 43.63 -5.84 0.72
CA GLU A 15 43.12 -6.59 1.88
C GLU A 15 42.33 -5.72 2.88
N VAL A 16 42.28 -4.40 2.66
CA VAL A 16 41.48 -3.49 3.49
C VAL A 16 40.01 -3.70 3.15
N LYS A 17 39.20 -4.02 4.16
CA LYS A 17 37.74 -4.14 4.02
C LYS A 17 37.14 -2.82 3.56
N GLN A 18 36.55 -2.82 2.38
CA GLN A 18 35.77 -1.72 1.83
C GLN A 18 34.29 -1.99 2.04
N ALA A 19 33.49 -0.93 2.15
CA ALA A 19 32.04 -1.03 2.26
C ALA A 19 31.36 -0.17 1.19
N THR A 20 30.38 -0.75 0.49
CA THR A 20 29.58 -0.01 -0.50
C THR A 20 28.10 -0.40 -0.40
N LYS A 21 27.25 0.31 -1.14
CA LYS A 21 25.81 0.02 -1.23
C LYS A 21 25.44 -0.32 -2.67
N PHE A 22 24.60 -1.33 -2.82
CA PHE A 22 24.01 -1.74 -4.09
C PHE A 22 22.50 -1.78 -3.99
N LEU A 23 21.83 -1.73 -5.13
CA LEU A 23 20.40 -1.95 -5.25
C LEU A 23 20.15 -3.29 -5.92
N ILE A 24 19.38 -4.17 -5.29
CA ILE A 24 18.90 -5.42 -5.88
C ILE A 24 17.46 -5.23 -6.32
N LYS A 25 17.16 -5.46 -7.60
CA LYS A 25 15.78 -5.65 -8.11
C LYS A 25 15.51 -7.13 -8.26
N THR A 26 14.63 -7.69 -7.43
CA THR A 26 14.14 -9.07 -7.58
C THR A 26 12.76 -9.06 -8.24
N ILE A 27 12.54 -9.99 -9.17
CA ILE A 27 11.29 -10.12 -9.92
C ILE A 27 10.47 -11.29 -9.33
N PHE A 28 9.43 -11.00 -8.53
CA PHE A 28 8.54 -12.03 -7.99
C PHE A 28 7.41 -12.35 -8.98
N ALA A 29 7.68 -13.25 -9.95
CA ALA A 29 6.76 -13.53 -11.05
C ALA A 29 5.44 -14.24 -10.64
N GLU A 30 5.38 -14.90 -9.48
CA GLU A 30 4.24 -15.78 -9.16
C GLU A 30 3.13 -15.15 -8.30
N ARG A 31 3.34 -13.94 -7.76
CA ARG A 31 2.42 -13.31 -6.77
C ARG A 31 1.63 -12.11 -7.27
N ASN A 32 1.78 -11.70 -8.54
CA ASN A 32 1.03 -10.58 -9.12
C ASN A 32 -0.10 -11.10 -10.02
N PRO A 33 -1.38 -10.71 -9.82
CA PRO A 33 -2.50 -11.10 -10.70
C PRO A 33 -2.27 -10.77 -12.19
N VAL A 34 -1.41 -9.79 -12.49
CA VAL A 34 -1.05 -9.32 -13.83
C VAL A 34 0.19 -10.02 -14.39
N SER A 35 0.86 -10.90 -13.62
CA SER A 35 2.10 -11.55 -14.06
C SER A 35 1.94 -12.35 -15.34
N HIS A 36 0.78 -13.00 -15.53
CA HIS A 36 0.44 -13.70 -16.77
C HIS A 36 0.38 -12.77 -18.00
N VAL A 37 0.02 -11.49 -17.81
CA VAL A 37 0.09 -10.46 -18.87
C VAL A 37 1.55 -10.10 -19.12
N PHE A 38 2.32 -9.80 -18.07
CA PHE A 38 3.72 -9.38 -18.19
C PHE A 38 4.63 -10.44 -18.82
N ILE A 39 4.42 -11.71 -18.50
CA ILE A 39 5.12 -12.85 -19.12
C ILE A 39 4.89 -12.87 -20.64
N ARG A 40 3.65 -12.67 -21.11
CA ARG A 40 3.34 -12.65 -22.56
C ARG A 40 3.99 -11.50 -23.31
N TYR A 41 4.29 -10.40 -22.62
CA TYR A 41 4.95 -9.22 -23.19
C TYR A 41 6.48 -9.28 -23.14
N GLY A 42 7.07 -10.29 -22.47
CA GLY A 42 8.52 -10.47 -22.40
C GLY A 42 9.23 -9.44 -21.52
N ILE A 43 8.49 -8.73 -20.66
CA ILE A 43 8.96 -7.55 -19.90
C ILE A 43 10.20 -7.90 -19.04
N TYR A 44 10.17 -9.04 -18.35
CA TYR A 44 11.25 -9.46 -17.45
C TYR A 44 12.53 -9.80 -18.19
N THR A 45 12.43 -10.66 -19.20
CA THR A 45 13.57 -11.04 -20.05
C THR A 45 14.16 -9.82 -20.72
N ARG A 46 13.34 -8.83 -21.09
CA ARG A 46 13.77 -7.58 -21.70
C ARG A 46 14.58 -6.72 -20.76
N GLU A 47 14.12 -6.49 -19.54
CA GLU A 47 14.86 -5.65 -18.60
C GLU A 47 16.26 -6.24 -18.33
N MET A 48 16.35 -7.56 -18.15
CA MET A 48 17.61 -8.26 -17.94
C MET A 48 18.54 -8.19 -19.16
N ASP A 49 18.00 -8.37 -20.37
CA ASP A 49 18.78 -8.22 -21.61
C ASP A 49 19.26 -6.77 -21.82
N MET A 50 18.44 -5.79 -21.45
CA MET A 50 18.81 -4.38 -21.50
C MET A 50 20.04 -4.10 -20.65
N TYR A 51 20.02 -4.50 -19.38
CA TYR A 51 21.12 -4.25 -18.45
C TYR A 51 22.36 -5.13 -18.73
N GLN A 52 22.16 -6.39 -19.11
CA GLN A 52 23.27 -7.31 -19.35
C GLN A 52 23.98 -7.07 -20.68
N ARG A 53 23.23 -6.77 -21.75
CA ARG A 53 23.76 -6.81 -23.13
C ARG A 53 23.68 -5.48 -23.85
N ILE A 54 22.55 -4.77 -23.76
CA ILE A 54 22.29 -3.61 -24.63
C ILE A 54 22.86 -2.30 -24.07
N LEU A 55 22.57 -1.96 -22.81
CA LEU A 55 23.03 -0.71 -22.19
C LEU A 55 24.56 -0.59 -22.14
N PRO A 56 25.35 -1.65 -21.88
CA PRO A 56 26.81 -1.57 -22.00
C PRO A 56 27.27 -1.18 -23.42
N LYS A 57 26.61 -1.70 -24.46
CA LYS A 57 26.92 -1.34 -25.86
C LYS A 57 26.53 0.11 -26.14
N ILE A 58 25.37 0.56 -25.67
CA ILE A 58 24.93 1.96 -25.79
C ILE A 58 25.92 2.89 -25.10
N ALA A 59 26.32 2.58 -23.86
CA ALA A 59 27.30 3.37 -23.11
C ALA A 59 28.63 3.49 -23.86
N ASN A 60 29.10 2.42 -24.50
CA ASN A 60 30.31 2.43 -25.32
C ASN A 60 30.19 3.33 -26.57
N LEU A 61 28.99 3.45 -27.15
CA LEU A 61 28.74 4.34 -28.30
C LEU A 61 28.74 5.81 -27.89
N VAL A 62 28.24 6.11 -26.70
CA VAL A 62 28.10 7.49 -26.20
C VAL A 62 29.20 7.92 -25.23
N LYS A 63 30.25 7.12 -25.05
CA LYS A 63 31.35 7.31 -24.07
C LYS A 63 32.05 8.68 -24.08
N ARG A 64 31.82 9.49 -25.12
CA ARG A 64 32.33 10.87 -25.21
C ARG A 64 31.53 11.85 -24.36
N ASP A 65 30.29 11.53 -24.00
CA ASP A 65 29.51 12.28 -23.01
C ASP A 65 29.83 11.72 -21.62
N PRO A 66 30.47 12.50 -20.72
CA PRO A 66 30.78 12.04 -19.36
C PRO A 66 29.52 11.82 -18.52
N ARG A 67 28.38 12.38 -18.95
CA ARG A 67 27.10 12.22 -18.27
C ARG A 67 26.48 10.88 -18.67
N ARG A 68 26.45 9.92 -17.75
CA ARG A 68 25.88 8.56 -17.96
C ARG A 68 24.42 8.61 -18.40
N ILE A 69 23.99 7.65 -19.23
CA ILE A 69 22.59 7.50 -19.66
C ILE A 69 21.76 6.70 -18.66
N SER A 70 22.35 5.72 -17.98
CA SER A 70 21.68 4.83 -17.04
C SER A 70 22.58 4.49 -15.85
N ALA A 71 22.00 3.87 -14.82
CA ALA A 71 22.75 3.22 -13.76
C ALA A 71 23.69 2.13 -14.31
N GLY A 72 24.81 1.90 -13.64
CA GLY A 72 25.68 0.76 -13.90
C GLY A 72 25.10 -0.54 -13.36
N THR A 73 25.27 -1.61 -14.12
CA THR A 73 24.88 -2.96 -13.71
C THR A 73 26.10 -3.69 -13.18
N VAL A 74 25.99 -4.18 -11.94
CA VAL A 74 27.02 -5.02 -11.29
C VAL A 74 26.88 -6.46 -11.76
N TYR A 75 25.66 -7.01 -11.69
CA TYR A 75 25.39 -8.38 -12.07
C TYR A 75 23.92 -8.59 -12.46
N VAL A 76 23.66 -9.54 -13.35
CA VAL A 76 22.32 -10.03 -13.70
C VAL A 76 22.29 -11.52 -13.41
N ASP A 77 21.49 -11.91 -12.42
CA ASP A 77 21.26 -13.29 -12.05
C ASP A 77 20.00 -13.81 -12.75
N LYS A 78 20.18 -14.73 -13.69
CA LYS A 78 19.07 -15.36 -14.43
C LYS A 78 18.41 -16.51 -13.68
N ASP A 79 19.08 -17.09 -12.70
CA ASP A 79 18.54 -18.22 -11.95
C ASP A 79 17.56 -17.72 -10.87
N THR A 80 17.77 -16.49 -10.38
CA THR A 80 16.94 -15.86 -9.36
C THR A 80 16.15 -14.64 -9.85
N ASP A 81 16.09 -14.42 -11.17
CA ASP A 81 15.45 -13.26 -11.81
C ASP A 81 15.75 -11.92 -11.11
N SER A 82 17.04 -11.66 -10.88
CA SER A 82 17.51 -10.54 -10.07
C SER A 82 18.57 -9.71 -10.78
N ILE A 83 18.50 -8.39 -10.61
CA ILE A 83 19.48 -7.43 -11.17
C ILE A 83 20.10 -6.64 -10.02
N ILE A 84 21.42 -6.53 -10.02
CA ILE A 84 22.19 -5.75 -9.04
C ILE A 84 22.74 -4.51 -9.72
N PHE A 85 22.40 -3.34 -9.19
CA PHE A 85 22.82 -2.03 -9.68
C PHE A 85 23.76 -1.33 -8.70
N GLU A 86 24.54 -0.41 -9.25
CA GLU A 86 25.13 0.68 -8.48
C GLU A 86 24.01 1.56 -7.85
N ASP A 87 24.23 2.04 -6.63
CA ASP A 87 23.29 2.94 -5.97
C ASP A 87 23.52 4.39 -6.43
N LEU A 88 22.77 4.83 -7.45
CA LEU A 88 22.86 6.20 -7.99
C LEU A 88 22.59 7.30 -6.94
N ALA A 89 21.99 6.98 -5.79
CA ALA A 89 21.86 7.95 -4.69
C ALA A 89 23.22 8.38 -4.14
N LEU A 90 24.26 7.56 -4.30
CA LEU A 90 25.65 7.90 -3.96
C LEU A 90 26.24 8.98 -4.88
N GLU A 91 25.66 9.20 -6.06
CA GLU A 91 26.03 10.27 -7.00
C GLU A 91 25.16 11.54 -6.83
N HIS A 92 24.43 11.65 -5.71
CA HIS A 92 23.48 12.74 -5.42
C HIS A 92 22.32 12.87 -6.43
N CYS A 93 22.02 11.80 -7.16
CA CYS A 93 20.88 11.76 -8.07
C CYS A 93 19.57 11.54 -7.29
N LYS A 94 18.51 12.29 -7.64
CA LYS A 94 17.17 12.18 -7.03
C LYS A 94 16.06 12.21 -8.10
N VAL A 95 14.95 11.53 -7.81
CA VAL A 95 13.75 11.57 -8.64
C VAL A 95 13.03 12.91 -8.43
N ALA A 96 12.60 13.56 -9.51
CA ALA A 96 11.81 14.79 -9.43
C ALA A 96 10.37 14.50 -8.97
N CYS A 97 9.69 15.48 -8.38
CA CYS A 97 8.33 15.30 -7.91
C CYS A 97 7.37 15.17 -9.09
N ARG A 98 6.78 13.98 -9.29
CA ARG A 98 5.83 13.70 -10.38
C ARG A 98 4.60 14.62 -10.39
N LEU A 99 4.16 15.09 -9.22
CA LEU A 99 3.01 15.99 -9.08
C LEU A 99 3.33 17.42 -9.54
N GLN A 100 4.59 17.84 -9.40
CA GLN A 100 5.04 19.15 -9.88
C GLN A 100 5.24 19.14 -11.40
N LYS A 101 5.42 17.96 -12.01
CA LYS A 101 5.84 17.77 -13.39
C LYS A 101 7.18 18.52 -13.66
N LEU A 102 7.71 18.40 -14.87
CA LEU A 102 9.02 18.93 -15.23
C LEU A 102 8.89 20.29 -15.91
N ASP A 103 9.70 21.24 -15.43
CA ASP A 103 9.86 22.55 -16.07
C ASP A 103 10.66 22.45 -17.38
N LEU A 104 10.89 23.60 -18.02
CA LEU A 104 11.58 23.68 -19.31
C LEU A 104 13.04 23.22 -19.24
N ALA A 105 13.76 23.53 -18.14
CA ALA A 105 15.16 23.18 -17.99
C ALA A 105 15.33 21.66 -17.85
N HIS A 106 14.48 21.02 -17.03
CA HIS A 106 14.43 19.57 -16.90
C HIS A 106 14.03 18.92 -18.24
N THR A 107 13.03 19.47 -18.91
CA THR A 107 12.53 18.95 -20.19
C THR A 107 13.62 18.96 -21.25
N HIS A 108 14.35 20.07 -21.42
CA HIS A 108 15.45 20.15 -22.38
C HIS A 108 16.57 19.13 -22.07
N LEU A 109 16.91 18.96 -20.80
CA LEU A 109 17.92 17.98 -20.40
C LEU A 109 17.50 16.55 -20.73
N VAL A 110 16.25 16.18 -20.45
CA VAL A 110 15.72 14.85 -20.78
C VAL A 110 15.69 14.64 -22.29
N LEU A 111 15.24 15.62 -23.08
CA LEU A 111 15.19 15.51 -24.54
C LEU A 111 16.59 15.36 -25.15
N GLU A 112 17.59 16.05 -24.62
CA GLU A 112 18.99 15.87 -25.02
C GLU A 112 19.49 14.45 -24.71
N LYS A 113 19.18 13.93 -23.52
CA LYS A 113 19.54 12.57 -23.12
C LYS A 113 18.85 11.51 -23.95
N LEU A 114 17.56 11.69 -24.21
CA LEU A 114 16.76 10.81 -25.03
C LEU A 114 17.24 10.78 -26.48
N ALA A 115 17.62 11.94 -27.03
CA ALA A 115 18.24 12.03 -28.35
C ALA A 115 19.55 11.24 -28.46
N ASN A 116 20.40 11.29 -27.43
CA ASN A 116 21.63 10.48 -27.37
C ASN A 116 21.34 8.97 -27.29
N PHE A 117 20.38 8.58 -26.44
CA PHE A 117 19.94 7.18 -26.33
C PHE A 117 19.38 6.65 -27.66
N HIS A 118 18.51 7.42 -28.30
CA HIS A 118 17.93 7.09 -29.61
C HIS A 118 18.96 7.06 -30.74
N ALA A 119 19.95 7.96 -30.74
CA ALA A 119 21.03 7.89 -31.72
C ALA A 119 21.87 6.61 -31.54
N ALA A 120 22.20 6.27 -30.30
CA ALA A 120 22.96 5.06 -29.98
C ALA A 120 22.18 3.78 -30.34
N GLY A 121 20.88 3.72 -30.05
CA GLY A 121 20.01 2.61 -30.42
C GLY A 121 19.96 2.39 -31.94
N ALA A 122 19.79 3.46 -32.72
CA ALA A 122 19.78 3.37 -34.18
C ALA A 122 21.14 2.91 -34.74
N ALA A 123 22.25 3.48 -34.23
CA ALA A 123 23.59 3.08 -34.62
C ALA A 123 23.92 1.63 -34.22
N LEU A 124 23.41 1.15 -33.09
CA LEU A 124 23.60 -0.24 -32.67
C LEU A 124 22.85 -1.21 -33.59
N ALA A 125 21.61 -0.90 -33.98
CA ALA A 125 20.84 -1.72 -34.92
C ALA A 125 21.46 -1.77 -36.33
N GLU A 126 22.09 -0.67 -36.77
CA GLU A 126 22.84 -0.62 -38.04
C GLU A 126 24.05 -1.55 -38.01
N ARG A 127 24.81 -1.53 -36.90
CA ARG A 127 26.07 -2.28 -36.76
C ARG A 127 25.85 -3.76 -36.47
N GLU A 128 24.76 -4.08 -35.78
CA GLU A 128 24.40 -5.43 -35.39
C GLU A 128 22.98 -5.75 -35.89
N LEU A 129 22.91 -6.19 -37.15
CA LEU A 129 21.63 -6.52 -37.79
C LEU A 129 20.86 -7.56 -36.98
N GLY A 130 19.62 -7.23 -36.65
CA GLY A 130 18.71 -8.09 -35.90
C GLY A 130 18.88 -8.06 -34.38
N ILE A 131 19.75 -7.19 -33.82
CA ILE A 131 19.97 -7.11 -32.36
C ILE A 131 18.68 -6.89 -31.55
N PHE A 132 17.70 -6.20 -32.13
CA PHE A 132 16.39 -5.91 -31.54
C PHE A 132 15.24 -6.72 -32.15
N LYS A 133 15.53 -7.77 -32.92
CA LYS A 133 14.50 -8.60 -33.55
C LYS A 133 13.72 -9.41 -32.52
N ASP A 134 14.43 -9.95 -31.54
CA ASP A 134 13.87 -10.77 -30.49
C ASP A 134 13.74 -9.94 -29.21
N ASN A 135 12.60 -10.04 -28.52
CA ASN A 135 12.33 -9.41 -27.24
C ASN A 135 12.10 -7.88 -27.26
N TYR A 136 12.25 -7.19 -28.39
CA TYR A 136 11.97 -5.74 -28.52
C TYR A 136 10.84 -5.41 -29.52
N ASP A 137 10.01 -6.41 -29.84
CA ASP A 137 8.87 -6.34 -30.76
C ASP A 137 7.54 -6.00 -30.06
N ARG A 138 7.53 -5.88 -28.72
CA ARG A 138 6.31 -5.78 -27.89
C ARG A 138 6.36 -4.64 -26.86
N GLY A 139 5.86 -3.47 -27.26
CA GLY A 139 5.49 -2.38 -26.33
C GLY A 139 4.05 -2.53 -25.81
N PHE A 140 3.52 -1.49 -25.14
CA PHE A 140 2.13 -1.46 -24.63
C PHE A 140 1.08 -1.82 -25.69
N TYR A 141 1.25 -1.33 -26.92
CA TYR A 141 0.55 -1.83 -28.10
C TYR A 141 1.50 -2.64 -28.96
N ASN A 142 1.00 -3.75 -29.49
CA ASN A 142 1.70 -4.59 -30.45
C ASN A 142 0.70 -5.52 -31.15
N ARG A 143 1.17 -6.21 -32.20
CA ARG A 143 0.36 -7.16 -33.00
C ARG A 143 0.37 -8.60 -32.47
N HIS A 144 1.18 -8.89 -31.45
CA HIS A 144 1.47 -10.25 -30.99
C HIS A 144 0.60 -10.67 -29.80
N THR A 145 0.18 -9.73 -28.97
CA THR A 145 -0.61 -9.97 -27.77
C THR A 145 -1.49 -8.78 -27.42
N ARG A 146 -2.69 -9.05 -26.91
CA ARG A 146 -3.66 -8.05 -26.44
C ARG A 146 -3.93 -8.14 -24.94
N GLY A 147 -2.95 -8.61 -24.16
CA GLY A 147 -3.11 -8.76 -22.70
C GLY A 147 -3.50 -7.48 -21.95
N TYR A 148 -3.15 -6.29 -22.44
CA TYR A 148 -3.60 -5.01 -21.86
C TYR A 148 -4.99 -4.55 -22.32
N GLU A 149 -5.60 -5.19 -23.33
CA GLU A 149 -6.89 -4.75 -23.88
C GLU A 149 -7.99 -4.64 -22.81
N PRO A 150 -8.20 -5.63 -21.92
CA PRO A 150 -9.23 -5.51 -20.90
C PRO A 150 -8.97 -4.35 -19.93
N ILE A 151 -7.70 -4.13 -19.57
CA ILE A 151 -7.27 -3.07 -18.65
C ILE A 151 -7.56 -1.70 -19.29
N MET A 152 -7.11 -1.48 -20.53
CA MET A 152 -7.33 -0.22 -21.23
C MET A 152 -8.82 0.07 -21.46
N LYS A 153 -9.61 -0.95 -21.81
CA LYS A 153 -11.07 -0.79 -21.98
C LYS A 153 -11.77 -0.42 -20.69
N ASN A 154 -11.40 -1.05 -19.57
CA ASN A 154 -12.01 -0.75 -18.28
C ASN A 154 -11.70 0.69 -17.86
N LEU A 155 -10.44 1.12 -18.01
CA LEU A 155 -10.02 2.49 -17.69
C LEU A 155 -10.79 3.54 -18.50
N LEU A 156 -10.97 3.32 -19.80
CA LEU A 156 -11.76 4.22 -20.65
C LEU A 156 -13.25 4.22 -20.29
N LYS A 157 -13.82 3.07 -19.89
CA LYS A 157 -15.20 3.01 -19.40
C LYS A 157 -15.35 3.79 -18.10
N THR A 158 -14.39 3.67 -17.19
CA THR A 158 -14.38 4.44 -15.92
C THR A 158 -14.26 5.93 -16.20
N LEU A 159 -13.38 6.34 -17.12
CA LEU A 159 -13.31 7.73 -17.58
C LEU A 159 -14.64 8.20 -18.19
N SER A 160 -15.29 7.38 -19.03
CA SER A 160 -16.60 7.75 -19.62
C SER A 160 -17.68 7.98 -18.55
N ARG A 161 -17.68 7.18 -17.48
CA ARG A 161 -18.58 7.36 -16.33
C ARG A 161 -18.24 8.61 -15.53
N SER A 162 -16.96 8.91 -15.33
CA SER A 162 -16.53 10.08 -14.54
C SER A 162 -16.88 11.40 -15.22
N LEU A 163 -17.06 11.41 -16.55
CA LEU A 163 -17.59 12.58 -17.25
C LEU A 163 -18.98 13.01 -16.76
N ASN A 164 -19.76 12.14 -16.09
CA ASN A 164 -21.03 12.55 -15.47
C ASN A 164 -20.86 13.58 -14.34
N LEU A 165 -19.65 13.78 -13.83
CA LEU A 165 -19.33 14.80 -12.84
C LEU A 165 -19.29 16.23 -13.43
N ASP A 166 -19.18 16.36 -14.75
CA ASP A 166 -19.13 17.65 -15.45
C ASP A 166 -20.03 17.61 -16.70
N GLU A 167 -21.14 18.36 -16.64
CA GLU A 167 -22.15 18.43 -17.70
C GLU A 167 -21.55 18.87 -19.06
N GLN A 168 -20.62 19.83 -19.06
CA GLN A 168 -20.02 20.36 -20.29
C GLN A 168 -19.08 19.35 -20.93
N LEU A 169 -18.23 18.70 -20.11
CA LEU A 169 -17.33 17.65 -20.59
C LEU A 169 -18.11 16.43 -21.08
N ARG A 170 -19.17 16.04 -20.36
CA ARG A 170 -20.06 14.95 -20.77
C ARG A 170 -20.64 15.18 -22.16
N GLN A 171 -21.29 16.32 -22.36
CA GLN A 171 -21.94 16.66 -23.64
C GLN A 171 -20.94 16.67 -24.80
N ARG A 172 -19.69 17.08 -24.55
CA ARG A 172 -18.67 17.23 -25.60
C ARG A 172 -17.89 15.96 -25.90
N TYR A 173 -17.65 15.11 -24.90
CA TYR A 173 -16.65 14.03 -25.00
C TYR A 173 -17.14 12.62 -24.70
N GLN A 174 -18.26 12.42 -23.99
CA GLN A 174 -18.69 11.06 -23.58
C GLN A 174 -18.85 10.10 -24.77
N ALA A 175 -19.62 10.51 -25.78
CA ALA A 175 -19.80 9.72 -26.99
C ALA A 175 -18.49 9.45 -27.78
N LYS A 176 -17.47 10.30 -27.63
CA LYS A 176 -16.15 10.08 -28.24
C LYS A 176 -15.34 9.05 -27.45
N ILE A 177 -15.37 9.12 -26.12
CA ILE A 177 -14.70 8.15 -25.24
C ILE A 177 -15.37 6.78 -25.38
N ASP A 178 -16.70 6.69 -25.44
CA ASP A 178 -17.40 5.41 -25.62
C ASP A 178 -17.01 4.72 -26.93
N ARG A 179 -16.94 5.46 -28.04
CA ARG A 179 -16.46 4.91 -29.32
C ARG A 179 -14.98 4.50 -29.26
N LEU A 180 -14.20 5.16 -28.41
CA LEU A 180 -12.78 4.87 -28.24
C LEU A 180 -12.56 3.54 -27.49
N VAL A 181 -13.43 3.20 -26.53
CA VAL A 181 -13.35 1.93 -25.77
C VAL A 181 -13.19 0.73 -26.70
N ASP A 182 -14.02 0.64 -27.74
CA ASP A 182 -13.99 -0.52 -28.65
C ASP A 182 -12.85 -0.46 -29.67
N ARG A 183 -12.25 0.71 -29.88
CA ARG A 183 -11.24 0.96 -30.91
C ARG A 183 -9.84 1.21 -30.37
N ILE A 184 -9.67 1.20 -29.04
CA ILE A 184 -8.42 1.54 -28.35
C ILE A 184 -7.23 0.70 -28.84
N MET A 185 -7.43 -0.61 -29.03
CA MET A 185 -6.38 -1.50 -29.54
C MET A 185 -6.06 -1.23 -31.01
N VAL A 186 -7.08 -0.98 -31.84
CA VAL A 186 -6.90 -0.73 -33.28
C VAL A 186 -6.12 0.57 -33.49
N TYR A 187 -6.50 1.64 -32.79
CA TYR A 187 -5.80 2.91 -32.90
C TYR A 187 -4.41 2.88 -32.24
N GLY A 188 -4.28 2.16 -31.13
CA GLY A 188 -2.99 1.92 -30.48
C GLY A 188 -2.01 1.17 -31.38
N GLU A 189 -2.41 0.02 -31.93
CA GLU A 189 -1.62 -0.76 -32.89
C GLU A 189 -1.21 0.08 -34.10
N ARG A 190 -2.13 0.88 -34.66
CA ARG A 190 -1.82 1.79 -35.77
C ARG A 190 -0.77 2.82 -35.38
N SER A 191 -0.83 3.36 -34.16
CA SER A 191 0.12 4.35 -33.66
C SER A 191 1.52 3.81 -33.36
N THR A 192 1.64 2.49 -33.18
CA THR A 192 2.93 1.81 -32.92
C THR A 192 3.40 0.99 -34.12
N THR A 193 2.70 1.00 -35.25
CA THR A 193 3.10 0.27 -36.45
C THR A 193 4.24 1.02 -37.13
N ASN A 194 5.34 0.32 -37.40
CA ASN A 194 6.47 0.84 -38.15
C ASN A 194 6.15 0.79 -39.66
N ASN A 195 6.22 1.94 -40.33
CA ASN A 195 5.98 2.07 -41.76
C ASN A 195 7.31 2.14 -42.53
N PRO A 196 7.33 1.74 -43.83
CA PRO A 196 8.49 1.97 -44.68
C PRO A 196 8.90 3.44 -44.69
N GLY A 197 10.20 3.70 -44.46
CA GLY A 197 10.75 5.07 -44.42
C GLY A 197 10.74 5.72 -43.04
N ASP A 198 10.11 5.12 -42.03
CA ASP A 198 10.20 5.60 -40.65
C ASP A 198 11.64 5.53 -40.12
N PHE A 199 12.10 6.58 -39.43
CA PHE A 199 13.30 6.48 -38.60
C PHE A 199 12.99 5.67 -37.35
N LEU A 200 13.69 4.55 -37.15
CA LEU A 200 13.47 3.63 -36.03
C LEU A 200 14.68 3.61 -35.11
N THR A 201 14.39 3.42 -33.82
CA THR A 201 15.39 3.31 -32.78
C THR A 201 14.88 2.46 -31.62
N LEU A 202 15.78 2.13 -30.69
CA LEU A 202 15.42 1.56 -29.40
C LEU A 202 14.82 2.68 -28.53
N ASN A 203 13.54 2.57 -28.23
CA ASN A 203 12.86 3.43 -27.27
C ASN A 203 13.02 2.85 -25.86
N HIS A 204 12.97 3.71 -24.84
CA HIS A 204 12.81 3.33 -23.44
C HIS A 204 11.46 2.65 -23.22
N GLY A 205 10.40 3.16 -23.87
CA GLY A 205 9.05 2.58 -23.90
C GLY A 205 8.17 2.87 -22.68
N ASP A 206 8.73 3.47 -21.63
CA ASP A 206 8.04 3.90 -20.39
C ASP A 206 8.82 5.05 -19.73
N LEU A 207 9.14 6.08 -20.51
CA LEU A 207 9.93 7.22 -20.01
C LEU A 207 9.02 8.26 -19.36
N TRP A 208 8.95 8.24 -18.03
CA TRP A 208 8.22 9.21 -17.22
C TRP A 208 9.03 9.68 -16.01
N THR A 209 8.57 10.72 -15.32
CA THR A 209 9.31 11.43 -14.26
C THR A 209 9.98 10.52 -13.23
N THR A 210 9.35 9.43 -12.79
CA THR A 210 9.96 8.55 -11.77
C THR A 210 10.99 7.57 -12.31
N ASN A 211 11.00 7.37 -13.63
CA ASN A 211 12.01 6.57 -14.34
C ASN A 211 13.22 7.43 -14.75
N ILE A 212 13.32 8.66 -14.22
CA ILE A 212 14.41 9.60 -14.48
C ILE A 212 14.97 10.08 -13.14
N MET A 213 16.27 9.86 -12.93
CA MET A 213 17.00 10.40 -11.80
C MET A 213 17.82 11.63 -12.23
N PHE A 214 17.62 12.75 -11.54
CA PHE A 214 18.27 14.03 -11.84
C PHE A 214 19.38 14.36 -10.85
N GLN A 215 20.45 14.96 -11.35
CA GLN A 215 21.50 15.60 -10.55
C GLN A 215 21.37 17.11 -10.67
N TYR A 216 21.65 17.82 -9.58
CA TYR A 216 21.44 19.26 -9.48
C TYR A 216 22.73 19.99 -9.07
N ASP A 217 22.90 21.22 -9.55
CA ASP A 217 23.90 22.13 -9.03
C ASP A 217 23.49 22.73 -7.66
N ALA A 218 24.37 23.53 -7.06
CA ALA A 218 24.12 24.20 -5.78
C ALA A 218 22.92 25.18 -5.80
N LYS A 219 22.46 25.59 -6.98
CA LYS A 219 21.29 26.47 -7.19
C LYS A 219 20.04 25.68 -7.59
N VAL A 220 20.07 24.35 -7.49
CA VAL A 220 18.95 23.45 -7.83
C VAL A 220 18.58 23.48 -9.32
N HIS A 221 19.54 23.79 -10.22
CA HIS A 221 19.34 23.59 -11.66
C HIS A 221 19.71 22.15 -12.05
N PRO A 222 18.92 21.48 -12.90
CA PRO A 222 19.24 20.13 -13.35
C PRO A 222 20.46 20.16 -14.28
N ILE A 223 21.50 19.42 -13.91
CA ILE A 223 22.77 19.35 -14.66
C ILE A 223 23.00 18.00 -15.33
N ASN A 224 22.36 16.94 -14.83
CA ASN A 224 22.40 15.60 -15.42
C ASN A 224 21.09 14.83 -15.17
N ALA A 225 20.81 13.85 -16.03
CA ALA A 225 19.69 12.93 -15.91
C ALA A 225 20.12 11.52 -16.34
N ALA A 226 19.69 10.51 -15.58
CA ALA A 226 19.89 9.10 -15.88
C ALA A 226 18.53 8.38 -15.91
N PHE A 227 18.33 7.54 -16.93
CA PHE A 227 17.13 6.73 -17.11
C PHE A 227 17.26 5.40 -16.37
N ILE A 228 16.15 4.92 -15.82
CA ILE A 228 16.03 3.66 -15.10
C ILE A 228 14.74 2.94 -15.51
N ASP A 229 14.65 1.64 -15.23
CA ASP A 229 13.50 0.78 -15.51
C ASP A 229 13.16 0.60 -17.01
N PHE A 230 14.03 -0.14 -17.70
CA PHE A 230 13.98 -0.37 -19.16
C PHE A 230 13.04 -1.53 -19.58
N GLN A 231 12.12 -1.92 -18.72
CA GLN A 231 11.28 -3.13 -18.87
C GLN A 231 10.31 -3.08 -20.08
N PHE A 232 10.05 -1.89 -20.62
CA PHE A 232 9.18 -1.66 -21.79
C PHE A 232 9.93 -1.28 -23.07
N SER A 233 11.26 -1.41 -23.09
CA SER A 233 12.07 -1.01 -24.25
C SER A 233 11.59 -1.65 -25.55
N VAL A 234 11.50 -0.87 -26.62
CA VAL A 234 10.87 -1.35 -27.86
C VAL A 234 11.53 -0.75 -29.09
N TRP A 235 11.68 -1.56 -30.14
CA TRP A 235 12.17 -1.09 -31.43
C TRP A 235 11.04 -0.39 -32.20
N ASN A 236 11.04 0.94 -32.21
CA ASN A 236 9.97 1.75 -32.81
C ASN A 236 10.47 3.14 -33.22
N SER A 237 9.58 3.97 -33.73
CA SER A 237 9.82 5.40 -33.89
C SER A 237 10.13 6.06 -32.54
N PRO A 238 11.09 7.00 -32.45
CA PRO A 238 11.34 7.77 -31.23
C PRO A 238 10.14 8.62 -30.79
N ALA A 239 9.14 8.81 -31.66
CA ALA A 239 7.90 9.48 -31.32
C ALA A 239 7.10 8.77 -30.22
N VAL A 240 7.30 7.47 -30.02
CA VAL A 240 6.66 6.71 -28.94
C VAL A 240 7.08 7.27 -27.58
N ASP A 241 8.39 7.36 -27.31
CA ASP A 241 8.89 7.96 -26.07
C ASP A 241 8.52 9.44 -25.94
N LEU A 242 8.58 10.21 -27.04
CA LEU A 242 8.24 11.64 -26.99
C LEU A 242 6.78 11.88 -26.61
N HIS A 243 5.83 11.17 -27.25
CA HIS A 243 4.41 11.31 -26.92
C HIS A 243 4.13 10.88 -25.48
N TYR A 244 4.78 9.80 -25.02
CA TYR A 244 4.61 9.32 -23.65
C TYR A 244 5.17 10.32 -22.62
N PHE A 245 6.41 10.76 -22.81
CA PHE A 245 7.09 11.70 -21.92
C PHE A 245 6.36 13.04 -21.85
N PHE A 246 5.99 13.61 -23.00
CA PHE A 246 5.25 14.87 -23.03
C PHE A 246 3.90 14.76 -22.35
N SER A 247 3.18 13.66 -22.51
CA SER A 247 1.85 13.51 -21.92
C SER A 247 1.89 13.29 -20.40
N THR A 248 2.95 12.71 -19.88
CA THR A 248 2.99 12.22 -18.48
C THR A 248 3.82 13.06 -17.54
N SER A 249 4.79 13.83 -18.05
CA SER A 249 5.92 14.28 -17.22
C SER A 249 6.23 15.76 -17.28
N ILE A 250 5.86 16.50 -18.34
CA ILE A 250 6.19 17.94 -18.45
C ILE A 250 5.01 18.82 -18.04
N HIS A 251 5.28 20.05 -17.61
CA HIS A 251 4.22 21.03 -17.30
C HIS A 251 3.20 21.14 -18.44
N ASP A 252 1.92 21.24 -18.09
CA ASP A 252 0.84 21.31 -19.08
C ASP A 252 0.96 22.52 -20.01
N GLU A 253 1.47 23.65 -19.51
CA GLU A 253 1.75 24.82 -20.33
C GLU A 253 2.76 24.50 -21.44
N LEU A 254 3.85 23.80 -21.11
CA LEU A 254 4.86 23.40 -22.10
C LEU A 254 4.27 22.41 -23.11
N ARG A 255 3.48 21.46 -22.64
CA ARG A 255 2.82 20.46 -23.48
C ARG A 255 1.82 21.08 -24.46
N LEU A 256 1.02 22.05 -23.99
CA LEU A 256 -0.06 22.64 -24.78
C LEU A 256 0.44 23.77 -25.69
N ASN A 257 1.42 24.55 -25.25
CA ASN A 257 1.84 25.78 -25.93
C ASN A 257 3.22 25.68 -26.60
N ASN A 258 4.08 24.73 -26.20
CA ASN A 258 5.47 24.67 -26.67
C ASN A 258 5.88 23.31 -27.27
N GLN A 259 4.94 22.37 -27.45
CA GLN A 259 5.26 21.05 -28.00
C GLN A 259 5.97 21.11 -29.37
N PRO A 260 5.55 21.95 -30.34
CA PRO A 260 6.27 22.05 -31.62
C PRO A 260 7.75 22.42 -31.47
N GLU A 261 8.05 23.38 -30.60
CA GLU A 261 9.40 23.86 -30.30
C GLU A 261 10.22 22.78 -29.59
N LEU A 262 9.62 22.04 -28.64
CA LEU A 262 10.27 20.92 -27.95
C LEU A 262 10.59 19.77 -28.91
N VAL A 263 9.69 19.44 -29.83
CA VAL A 263 9.91 18.44 -30.88
C VAL A 263 11.05 18.88 -31.81
N GLN A 264 11.08 20.16 -32.19
CA GLN A 264 12.15 20.72 -33.01
C GLN A 264 13.50 20.70 -32.26
N PHE A 265 13.52 21.08 -30.98
CA PHE A 265 14.70 21.01 -30.13
C PHE A 265 15.24 19.57 -30.07
N TYR A 266 14.38 18.60 -29.77
CA TYR A 266 14.73 17.19 -29.75
C TYR A 266 15.30 16.73 -31.10
N TYR A 267 14.68 17.11 -32.23
CA TYR A 267 15.15 16.72 -33.56
C TYR A 267 16.59 17.17 -33.83
N TYR A 268 16.93 18.42 -33.50
CA TYR A 268 18.29 18.91 -33.69
C TYR A 268 19.29 18.20 -32.78
N LYS A 269 18.92 17.94 -31.51
CA LYS A 269 19.75 17.13 -30.61
C LYS A 269 19.96 15.71 -31.13
N LEU A 270 18.91 15.08 -31.67
CA LEU A 270 19.00 13.75 -32.29
C LEU A 270 19.93 13.78 -33.51
N LYS A 271 19.80 14.78 -34.37
CA LYS A 271 20.66 14.94 -35.56
C LYS A 271 22.13 15.07 -35.19
N ASP A 272 22.44 15.86 -34.18
CA ASP A 272 23.81 16.02 -33.69
C ASP A 272 24.32 14.73 -33.03
N ALA A 273 23.48 14.07 -32.22
CA ALA A 273 23.80 12.79 -31.60
C ALA A 273 24.09 11.69 -32.64
N LEU A 274 23.29 11.59 -33.70
CA LEU A 274 23.47 10.64 -34.81
C LEU A 274 24.81 10.85 -35.53
N LYS A 275 25.21 12.10 -35.76
CA LYS A 275 26.53 12.42 -36.30
C LYS A 275 27.65 12.01 -35.34
N ASN A 276 27.48 12.28 -34.04
CA ASN A 276 28.48 11.95 -33.02
C ASN A 276 28.74 10.44 -32.91
N VAL A 277 27.68 9.64 -33.02
CA VAL A 277 27.80 8.16 -33.07
C VAL A 277 28.12 7.63 -34.47
N LYS A 278 28.31 8.50 -35.48
CA LYS A 278 28.61 8.13 -36.87
C LYS A 278 27.58 7.17 -37.48
N TYR A 279 26.30 7.46 -37.28
CA TYR A 279 25.22 6.73 -37.93
C TYR A 279 25.27 6.94 -39.45
N ALA A 280 25.23 5.85 -40.22
CA ALA A 280 25.31 5.85 -41.68
C ALA A 280 23.93 5.70 -42.36
N GLY A 281 22.89 5.38 -41.60
CA GLY A 281 21.53 5.31 -42.10
C GLY A 281 20.92 6.66 -42.50
N CYS A 282 19.74 6.62 -43.11
CA CYS A 282 19.02 7.83 -43.53
C CYS A 282 18.55 8.63 -42.30
N ILE A 283 18.95 9.90 -42.22
CA ILE A 283 18.48 10.84 -41.20
C ILE A 283 17.33 11.64 -41.80
N PRO A 284 16.10 11.56 -41.25
CA PRO A 284 14.98 12.33 -41.78
C PRO A 284 15.24 13.83 -41.65
N ASN A 285 14.70 14.62 -42.56
CA ASN A 285 14.62 16.07 -42.38
C ASN A 285 13.55 16.41 -41.31
N LEU A 286 13.53 17.67 -40.83
CA LEU A 286 12.62 18.07 -39.76
C LEU A 286 11.14 17.86 -40.14
N PHE A 287 10.78 18.10 -41.40
CA PHE A 287 9.41 17.92 -41.89
C PHE A 287 9.00 16.44 -41.90
N GLU A 288 9.87 15.55 -42.38
CA GLU A 288 9.66 14.10 -42.34
C GLU A 288 9.52 13.59 -40.89
N PHE A 289 10.39 14.06 -40.00
CA PHE A 289 10.31 13.71 -38.58
C PHE A 289 9.01 14.19 -37.93
N GLN A 290 8.57 15.42 -38.24
CA GLN A 290 7.30 15.95 -37.76
C GLN A 290 6.10 15.17 -38.30
N GLN A 291 6.14 14.71 -39.55
CA GLN A 291 5.11 13.82 -40.09
C GLN A 291 5.10 12.49 -39.35
N GLN A 292 6.27 11.89 -39.10
CA GLN A 292 6.40 10.64 -38.35
C GLN A 292 5.87 10.79 -36.91
N PHE A 293 6.18 11.91 -36.25
CA PHE A 293 5.66 12.24 -34.92
C PHE A 293 4.13 12.39 -34.93
N ARG A 294 3.57 13.14 -35.87
CA ARG A 294 2.12 13.36 -36.00
C ARG A 294 1.34 12.08 -36.32
N ALA A 295 1.88 11.20 -37.16
CA ALA A 295 1.27 9.91 -37.48
C ALA A 295 1.01 9.03 -36.24
N ARG A 296 1.73 9.30 -35.14
CA ARG A 296 1.67 8.56 -33.88
C ARG A 296 0.98 9.34 -32.75
N ALA A 297 0.33 10.47 -33.05
CA ALA A 297 -0.31 11.34 -32.06
C ALA A 297 -1.36 10.64 -31.18
N PHE A 298 -1.93 9.51 -31.64
CA PHE A 298 -2.81 8.70 -30.81
C PHE A 298 -2.10 8.14 -29.56
N TYR A 299 -0.78 7.94 -29.60
CA TYR A 299 -0.02 7.51 -28.43
C TYR A 299 -0.06 8.54 -27.30
N ALA A 300 -0.17 9.84 -27.62
CA ALA A 300 -0.40 10.88 -26.61
C ALA A 300 -1.79 10.78 -25.99
N VAL A 301 -2.82 10.45 -26.78
CA VAL A 301 -4.18 10.19 -26.26
C VAL A 301 -4.17 9.00 -25.30
N PHE A 302 -3.49 7.92 -25.69
CA PHE A 302 -3.27 6.77 -24.83
C PHE A 302 -2.57 7.16 -23.53
N ALA A 303 -1.42 7.82 -23.59
CA ALA A 303 -0.66 8.21 -22.41
C ALA A 303 -1.45 9.15 -21.49
N SER A 304 -2.13 10.16 -22.05
CA SER A 304 -2.88 11.17 -21.29
C SER A 304 -4.15 10.60 -20.64
N LEU A 305 -4.87 9.69 -21.30
CA LEU A 305 -6.14 9.18 -20.77
C LEU A 305 -5.98 7.94 -19.90
N ILE A 306 -4.91 7.17 -20.12
CA ILE A 306 -4.70 5.90 -19.43
C ILE A 306 -3.66 6.03 -18.33
N PHE A 307 -2.51 6.67 -18.56
CA PHE A 307 -1.38 6.64 -17.63
C PHE A 307 -1.23 7.91 -16.80
N GLU A 308 -1.39 9.07 -17.42
CA GLU A 308 -1.25 10.36 -16.73
C GLU A 308 -2.11 10.42 -15.45
N PRO A 309 -3.39 9.99 -15.42
CA PRO A 309 -4.20 10.02 -14.20
C PRO A 309 -3.57 9.24 -13.04
N PHE A 310 -2.95 8.08 -13.31
CA PHE A 310 -2.25 7.30 -12.28
C PHE A 310 -0.94 7.93 -11.85
N MET A 311 -0.27 8.64 -12.76
CA MET A 311 1.03 9.25 -12.51
C MET A 311 0.91 10.55 -11.72
N VAL A 312 -0.15 11.32 -11.95
CA VAL A 312 -0.45 12.54 -11.17
C VAL A 312 -1.32 12.27 -9.95
N TYR A 313 -1.68 11.01 -9.72
CA TYR A 313 -2.40 10.61 -8.53
C TYR A 313 -1.52 10.75 -7.28
N ASP A 314 -2.00 11.48 -6.28
CA ASP A 314 -1.28 11.83 -5.05
C ASP A 314 -1.50 10.81 -3.92
N GLY A 315 -2.27 9.73 -4.17
CA GLY A 315 -2.33 8.58 -3.27
C GLY A 315 -3.33 8.68 -2.13
N LYS A 316 -4.36 9.51 -2.23
CA LYS A 316 -5.44 9.57 -1.22
C LYS A 316 -6.25 8.27 -1.07
N GLU A 317 -6.10 7.32 -2.00
CA GLU A 317 -6.54 5.91 -1.90
C GLU A 317 -5.46 4.98 -2.50
N LYS A 318 -5.37 3.71 -2.11
CA LYS A 318 -4.40 2.77 -2.72
C LYS A 318 -4.91 2.23 -4.05
N VAL A 319 -4.63 2.92 -5.15
CA VAL A 319 -4.92 2.36 -6.49
C VAL A 319 -3.74 1.52 -6.98
N SER A 320 -3.88 0.19 -6.92
CA SER A 320 -3.02 -0.73 -7.68
C SER A 320 -3.75 -1.17 -8.96
N LEU A 321 -3.02 -1.49 -10.03
CA LEU A 321 -3.61 -2.03 -11.26
C LEU A 321 -4.44 -3.31 -10.99
N GLY A 322 -4.15 -4.03 -9.91
CA GLY A 322 -4.93 -5.18 -9.43
C GLY A 322 -6.30 -4.81 -8.87
N HIS A 323 -6.46 -3.61 -8.30
CA HIS A 323 -7.72 -3.11 -7.76
C HIS A 323 -8.75 -2.83 -8.87
N ILE A 324 -8.29 -2.30 -10.02
CA ILE A 324 -9.14 -1.96 -11.18
C ILE A 324 -9.68 -3.21 -11.89
N ILE A 325 -8.98 -4.35 -11.78
CA ILE A 325 -9.42 -5.63 -12.35
C ILE A 325 -10.61 -6.21 -11.56
N SER A 326 -10.79 -5.81 -10.30
CA SER A 326 -11.87 -6.30 -9.43
C SER A 326 -13.23 -5.66 -9.69
N GLU A 327 -13.32 -4.54 -10.43
CA GLU A 327 -14.56 -3.77 -10.67
C GLU A 327 -15.65 -4.48 -11.52
N GLY A 328 -15.53 -5.79 -11.76
CA GLY A 328 -16.66 -6.62 -12.19
C GLY A 328 -17.55 -7.10 -11.03
N LYS A 329 -17.07 -7.04 -9.78
CA LYS A 329 -17.82 -7.37 -8.55
C LYS A 329 -17.22 -6.49 -7.44
N GLY A 330 -17.99 -5.55 -6.90
CA GLY A 330 -17.48 -4.58 -5.91
C GLY A 330 -16.60 -5.22 -4.84
N ASP A 331 -15.53 -4.52 -4.42
CA ASP A 331 -14.54 -5.04 -3.47
C ASP A 331 -15.26 -5.68 -2.26
N PRO A 332 -15.16 -7.01 -2.08
CA PRO A 332 -15.81 -7.67 -0.98
C PRO A 332 -15.38 -7.12 0.39
N ALA A 333 -14.15 -6.62 0.50
CA ALA A 333 -13.69 -5.98 1.74
C ALA A 333 -14.41 -4.64 1.97
N ALA A 334 -14.43 -3.75 0.98
CA ALA A 334 -15.17 -2.49 1.06
C ALA A 334 -16.66 -2.70 1.35
N ASN A 335 -17.32 -3.70 0.75
CA ASN A 335 -18.73 -4.00 1.01
C ASN A 335 -18.98 -4.45 2.46
N ILE A 336 -18.08 -5.26 3.02
CA ILE A 336 -18.15 -5.65 4.44
C ILE A 336 -17.99 -4.39 5.29
N LEU A 337 -16.92 -3.62 5.11
CA LEU A 337 -16.62 -2.43 5.90
C LEU A 337 -17.74 -1.38 5.83
N ALA A 338 -18.33 -1.16 4.65
CA ALA A 338 -19.48 -0.28 4.46
C ALA A 338 -20.71 -0.76 5.25
N GLY A 339 -20.97 -2.08 5.32
CA GLY A 339 -22.05 -2.63 6.13
C GLY A 339 -21.89 -2.38 7.64
N TYR A 340 -20.66 -2.26 8.13
CA TYR A 340 -20.35 -1.86 9.51
C TYR A 340 -20.33 -0.34 9.73
N GLY A 341 -20.42 0.46 8.66
CA GLY A 341 -20.42 1.93 8.74
C GLY A 341 -19.09 2.53 9.20
N VAL A 342 -17.97 1.83 8.98
CA VAL A 342 -16.67 2.18 9.57
C VAL A 342 -16.17 3.57 9.15
N SER A 343 -16.40 3.97 7.88
CA SER A 343 -15.96 5.28 7.36
C SER A 343 -16.71 6.44 8.02
N ILE A 344 -18.04 6.33 8.09
CA ILE A 344 -18.90 7.34 8.72
C ILE A 344 -18.54 7.48 10.20
N ARG A 345 -18.40 6.35 10.89
CA ARG A 345 -18.03 6.32 12.30
C ARG A 345 -16.67 6.96 12.55
N GLU A 346 -15.66 6.62 11.77
CA GLU A 346 -14.31 7.16 11.94
C GLU A 346 -14.29 8.69 11.75
N MET A 347 -15.02 9.21 10.76
CA MET A 347 -15.17 10.66 10.57
C MET A 347 -15.89 11.33 11.74
N GLU A 348 -16.95 10.73 12.27
CA GLU A 348 -17.65 11.26 13.44
C GLU A 348 -16.76 11.26 14.70
N MET A 349 -15.96 10.20 14.86
CA MET A 349 -14.98 10.10 15.93
C MET A 349 -14.01 11.28 15.92
N TYR A 350 -13.33 11.50 14.80
CA TYR A 350 -12.32 12.54 14.70
C TYR A 350 -12.89 13.96 14.62
N GLN A 351 -14.05 14.15 13.98
CA GLN A 351 -14.65 15.48 13.84
C GLN A 351 -15.34 15.95 15.12
N GLN A 352 -16.03 15.04 15.82
CA GLN A 352 -16.94 15.41 16.90
C GLN A 352 -16.55 14.82 18.24
N ILE A 353 -16.26 13.52 18.33
CA ILE A 353 -16.15 12.85 19.64
C ILE A 353 -14.78 13.11 20.27
N LEU A 354 -13.69 12.71 19.62
CA LEU A 354 -12.32 12.76 20.15
C LEU A 354 -11.89 14.19 20.57
N PRO A 355 -12.23 15.27 19.84
CA PRO A 355 -11.92 16.63 20.29
C PRO A 355 -12.63 17.03 21.60
N HIS A 356 -13.81 16.47 21.89
CA HIS A 356 -14.47 16.68 23.19
C HIS A 356 -13.76 15.90 24.30
N LEU A 357 -13.44 14.63 24.04
CA LEU A 357 -12.71 13.79 25.00
C LEU A 357 -11.35 14.38 25.36
N ALA A 358 -10.58 14.81 24.35
CA ALA A 358 -9.28 15.45 24.55
C ALA A 358 -9.37 16.72 25.41
N ARG A 359 -10.41 17.53 25.23
CA ARG A 359 -10.65 18.73 26.05
C ARG A 359 -10.99 18.39 27.49
N MET A 360 -11.80 17.35 27.73
CA MET A 360 -12.15 16.90 29.06
C MET A 360 -10.91 16.37 29.81
N VAL A 361 -10.10 15.53 29.16
CA VAL A 361 -8.86 14.99 29.75
C VAL A 361 -7.86 16.12 30.04
N ARG A 362 -7.63 17.03 29.09
CA ARG A 362 -6.70 18.14 29.29
C ARG A 362 -7.18 19.14 30.35
N GLY A 363 -8.45 19.53 30.31
CA GLY A 363 -8.97 20.64 31.10
C GLY A 363 -9.47 20.24 32.48
N GLU A 364 -10.13 19.08 32.60
CA GLU A 364 -10.78 18.67 33.84
C GLU A 364 -9.99 17.60 34.60
N MET A 365 -9.24 16.75 33.89
CA MET A 365 -8.33 15.78 34.52
C MET A 365 -6.90 16.32 34.68
N GLU A 366 -6.63 17.50 34.11
CA GLU A 366 -5.34 18.19 34.13
C GLU A 366 -4.17 17.35 33.55
N ASP A 367 -4.47 16.41 32.64
CA ASP A 367 -3.44 15.66 31.92
C ASP A 367 -3.11 16.34 30.59
N SER A 368 -1.93 16.96 30.52
CA SER A 368 -1.45 17.64 29.31
C SER A 368 -0.92 16.67 28.24
N ARG A 369 -0.73 15.38 28.57
CA ARG A 369 -0.21 14.39 27.63
C ARG A 369 -1.20 14.18 26.49
N LYS A 370 -0.68 14.12 25.26
CA LYS A 370 -1.50 13.93 24.06
C LYS A 370 -2.15 12.54 24.10
N MET A 371 -3.43 12.48 23.75
CA MET A 371 -4.24 11.26 23.83
C MET A 371 -4.66 10.73 22.46
N PHE A 372 -4.94 11.64 21.52
CA PHE A 372 -5.33 11.38 20.14
C PHE A 372 -4.51 12.26 19.20
N ALA A 373 -4.37 11.83 17.94
CA ALA A 373 -3.91 12.72 16.88
C ALA A 373 -4.88 13.89 16.71
N ALA A 374 -4.35 15.10 16.56
CA ALA A 374 -5.13 16.26 16.18
C ALA A 374 -5.66 16.11 14.75
N THR A 375 -6.96 16.29 14.60
CA THR A 375 -7.62 16.34 13.30
C THR A 375 -7.54 17.75 12.73
N VAL A 376 -6.91 17.89 11.58
CA VAL A 376 -6.80 19.15 10.84
C VAL A 376 -8.10 19.41 10.08
N ASP A 377 -8.62 18.39 9.39
CA ASP A 377 -9.88 18.49 8.64
C ASP A 377 -10.55 17.12 8.45
N VAL A 378 -11.87 17.13 8.25
CA VAL A 378 -12.67 15.95 7.88
C VAL A 378 -13.49 16.31 6.65
N ASP A 379 -13.01 15.85 5.48
CA ASP A 379 -13.65 16.05 4.19
C ASP A 379 -14.63 14.90 3.92
N ARG A 380 -15.89 15.11 4.32
CA ARG A 380 -16.99 14.14 4.13
C ARG A 380 -17.40 13.95 2.68
N GLU A 381 -17.09 14.89 1.79
CA GLU A 381 -17.40 14.74 0.36
C GLU A 381 -16.42 13.78 -0.32
N ARG A 382 -15.21 13.67 0.23
CA ARG A 382 -14.13 12.82 -0.28
C ARG A 382 -13.76 11.66 0.64
N ASP A 383 -14.60 11.36 1.62
CA ASP A 383 -14.39 10.34 2.63
C ASP A 383 -12.96 10.34 3.24
N SER A 384 -12.43 11.53 3.53
CA SER A 384 -11.02 11.72 3.90
C SER A 384 -10.85 12.44 5.25
N ILE A 385 -9.84 12.04 6.02
CA ILE A 385 -9.48 12.69 7.28
C ILE A 385 -8.01 13.12 7.21
N LEU A 386 -7.75 14.39 7.53
CA LEU A 386 -6.41 14.94 7.61
C LEU A 386 -5.95 15.04 9.06
N PHE A 387 -4.82 14.41 9.36
CA PHE A 387 -4.22 14.40 10.70
C PHE A 387 -2.96 15.27 10.75
N GLU A 388 -2.61 15.70 11.96
CA GLU A 388 -1.24 16.08 12.25
C GLU A 388 -0.29 14.88 12.07
N ASP A 389 0.99 15.16 11.78
CA ASP A 389 2.02 14.14 11.71
C ASP A 389 2.65 13.93 13.10
N LEU A 390 2.23 12.86 13.79
CA LEU A 390 2.76 12.49 15.11
C LEU A 390 4.25 12.13 15.11
N THR A 391 4.84 11.83 13.95
CA THR A 391 6.28 11.53 13.87
C THR A 391 7.15 12.76 14.11
N LEU A 392 6.60 13.96 13.93
CA LEU A 392 7.26 15.23 14.26
C LEU A 392 7.42 15.44 15.77
N GLU A 393 6.67 14.69 16.59
CA GLU A 393 6.76 14.66 18.05
C GLU A 393 7.41 13.35 18.56
N ASP A 394 8.17 12.66 17.69
CA ASP A 394 8.90 11.42 17.99
C ASP A 394 8.03 10.22 18.43
N TYR A 395 6.73 10.23 18.11
CA TYR A 395 5.88 9.07 18.33
C TYR A 395 6.18 7.97 17.30
N LYS A 396 6.24 6.72 17.75
CA LYS A 396 6.48 5.55 16.89
C LYS A 396 5.61 4.36 17.29
N VAL A 397 5.28 3.54 16.30
CA VAL A 397 4.54 2.29 16.49
C VAL A 397 5.46 1.21 17.07
N ALA A 398 4.99 0.49 18.09
CA ALA A 398 5.72 -0.64 18.66
C ALA A 398 5.70 -1.87 17.73
N CYS A 399 6.71 -2.72 17.84
CA CYS A 399 6.80 -3.92 17.00
C CYS A 399 5.77 -4.97 17.43
N ARG A 400 4.76 -5.23 16.58
CA ARG A 400 3.69 -6.22 16.85
C ARG A 400 4.20 -7.63 17.19
N LEU A 401 5.33 -8.04 16.63
CA LEU A 401 5.92 -9.36 16.89
C LEU A 401 6.59 -9.45 18.27
N LYS A 402 7.13 -8.33 18.77
CA LYS A 402 7.72 -8.26 20.12
C LYS A 402 6.67 -8.14 21.21
N LYS A 403 5.50 -7.60 20.86
CA LYS A 403 4.41 -7.25 21.77
C LYS A 403 4.85 -6.27 22.86
N LEU A 404 3.89 -5.81 23.65
CA LEU A 404 4.10 -4.81 24.69
C LEU A 404 4.53 -5.45 26.01
N ASP A 405 5.58 -4.91 26.60
CA ASP A 405 6.01 -5.21 27.97
C ASP A 405 5.09 -4.54 29.01
N LEU A 406 5.44 -4.67 30.29
CA LEU A 406 4.62 -4.19 31.40
C LEU A 406 4.50 -2.65 31.43
N GLU A 407 5.56 -1.91 31.11
CA GLU A 407 5.55 -0.44 31.13
C GLU A 407 4.62 0.10 30.04
N HIS A 408 4.76 -0.42 28.83
CA HIS A 408 3.85 -0.10 27.72
C HIS A 408 2.41 -0.48 28.06
N THR A 409 2.21 -1.66 28.66
CA THR A 409 0.88 -2.16 29.04
C THR A 409 0.19 -1.25 30.04
N HIS A 410 0.88 -0.83 31.12
CA HIS A 410 0.31 0.10 32.09
C HIS A 410 -0.07 1.44 31.45
N LEU A 411 0.78 1.97 30.57
CA LEU A 411 0.52 3.24 29.89
C LEU A 411 -0.70 3.18 28.99
N VAL A 412 -0.88 2.08 28.24
CA VAL A 412 -2.09 1.88 27.42
C VAL A 412 -3.33 1.71 28.27
N LEU A 413 -3.27 0.93 29.36
CA LEU A 413 -4.42 0.75 30.26
C LEU A 413 -4.82 2.05 30.96
N GLU A 414 -3.87 2.91 31.28
CA GLU A 414 -4.13 4.26 31.80
C GLU A 414 -4.86 5.11 30.75
N LYS A 415 -4.32 5.22 29.54
CA LYS A 415 -4.95 5.99 28.44
C LYS A 415 -6.33 5.45 28.07
N LEU A 416 -6.51 4.13 28.10
CA LEU A 416 -7.79 3.49 27.84
C LEU A 416 -8.82 3.79 28.94
N ALA A 417 -8.39 3.82 30.21
CA ALA A 417 -9.26 4.17 31.33
C ALA A 417 -9.70 5.64 31.26
N GLU A 418 -8.80 6.55 30.87
CA GLU A 418 -9.12 7.95 30.61
C GLU A 418 -10.15 8.08 29.47
N PHE A 419 -9.96 7.32 28.38
CA PHE A 419 -10.85 7.32 27.22
C PHE A 419 -12.27 6.90 27.60
N HIS A 420 -12.36 5.78 28.31
CA HIS A 420 -13.62 5.24 28.78
C HIS A 420 -14.32 6.15 29.79
N ALA A 421 -13.59 6.75 30.73
CA ALA A 421 -14.19 7.70 31.66
C ALA A 421 -14.72 8.95 30.94
N ALA A 422 -13.93 9.53 30.04
CA ALA A 422 -14.31 10.71 29.27
C ALA A 422 -15.55 10.43 28.40
N ALA A 423 -15.60 9.28 27.73
CA ALA A 423 -16.73 8.92 26.88
C ALA A 423 -18.01 8.67 27.70
N ALA A 424 -17.93 7.97 28.83
CA ALA A 424 -19.08 7.76 29.71
C ALA A 424 -19.67 9.08 30.23
N VAL A 425 -18.80 10.02 30.61
CA VAL A 425 -19.21 11.36 31.08
C VAL A 425 -19.76 12.21 29.92
N LEU A 426 -19.17 12.09 28.72
CA LEU A 426 -19.69 12.78 27.55
C LEU A 426 -21.11 12.32 27.20
N ALA A 427 -21.40 11.01 27.29
CA ALA A 427 -22.75 10.47 27.10
C ALA A 427 -23.75 10.96 28.17
N GLU A 428 -23.29 11.16 29.41
CA GLU A 428 -24.11 11.73 30.47
C GLU A 428 -24.45 13.20 30.19
N ARG A 429 -23.46 13.99 29.75
CA ARG A 429 -23.61 15.42 29.47
C ARG A 429 -24.33 15.71 28.15
N LYS A 430 -24.23 14.79 27.19
CA LYS A 430 -24.88 14.87 25.87
C LYS A 430 -25.60 13.55 25.57
N PRO A 431 -26.80 13.33 26.13
CA PRO A 431 -27.61 12.17 25.80
C PRO A 431 -27.80 12.04 24.29
N GLY A 432 -27.65 10.83 23.77
CA GLY A 432 -27.81 10.52 22.34
C GLY A 432 -26.57 10.74 21.46
N ILE A 433 -25.45 11.20 22.01
CA ILE A 433 -24.23 11.44 21.21
C ILE A 433 -23.66 10.17 20.55
N PHE A 434 -23.98 8.98 21.09
CA PHE A 434 -23.53 7.67 20.59
C PHE A 434 -24.70 6.80 20.06
N GLU A 435 -25.84 7.41 19.68
CA GLU A 435 -27.01 6.67 19.19
C GLU A 435 -26.92 6.26 17.71
N ASN A 436 -26.05 6.91 16.93
CA ASN A 436 -25.94 6.69 15.49
C ASN A 436 -24.76 5.78 15.16
N ASN A 437 -25.03 4.54 14.72
CA ASN A 437 -24.05 3.57 14.20
C ASN A 437 -22.95 3.10 15.18
N ASP A 438 -22.97 3.46 16.46
CA ASP A 438 -22.02 2.97 17.46
C ASP A 438 -22.40 1.61 18.05
N ASP A 439 -23.31 0.85 17.42
CA ASP A 439 -23.73 -0.49 17.84
C ASP A 439 -23.20 -1.62 16.92
N ARG A 440 -22.39 -1.27 15.91
CA ARG A 440 -21.86 -2.23 14.92
C ARG A 440 -20.37 -2.54 15.12
N GLY A 441 -20.05 -3.23 16.22
CA GLY A 441 -18.75 -3.89 16.42
C GLY A 441 -18.65 -5.22 15.65
N PHE A 442 -17.52 -5.92 15.74
CA PHE A 442 -17.28 -7.21 15.05
C PHE A 442 -18.39 -8.26 15.25
N PHE A 443 -19.00 -8.27 16.44
CA PHE A 443 -20.22 -9.01 16.73
C PHE A 443 -21.35 -8.01 16.95
N ASN A 444 -22.45 -8.18 16.22
CA ASN A 444 -23.62 -7.33 16.30
C ASN A 444 -24.83 -8.03 15.64
N LYS A 445 -26.02 -7.56 16.00
CA LYS A 445 -27.31 -8.10 15.52
C LYS A 445 -27.76 -7.59 14.15
N HIS A 446 -27.07 -6.59 13.58
CA HIS A 446 -27.51 -5.87 12.37
C HIS A 446 -26.90 -6.44 11.09
N PHE A 447 -25.62 -6.79 11.15
CA PHE A 447 -24.85 -7.19 9.98
C PHE A 447 -23.72 -8.16 10.37
N ARG A 448 -23.77 -9.38 9.84
CA ARG A 448 -22.78 -10.45 10.08
C ARG A 448 -21.77 -10.60 8.94
N GLY A 449 -21.26 -9.49 8.40
CA GLY A 449 -20.36 -9.50 7.23
C GLY A 449 -19.03 -10.24 7.43
N PHE A 450 -18.51 -10.30 8.67
CA PHE A 450 -17.26 -11.02 8.99
C PHE A 450 -17.46 -12.51 9.26
N GLN A 451 -18.70 -12.99 9.38
CA GLN A 451 -19.00 -14.40 9.68
C GLN A 451 -18.29 -15.39 8.75
N PRO A 452 -18.27 -15.20 7.41
CA PRO A 452 -17.57 -16.12 6.52
C PRO A 452 -16.06 -16.16 6.78
N ILE A 453 -15.44 -15.02 7.10
CA ILE A 453 -14.00 -14.92 7.38
C ILE A 453 -13.66 -15.68 8.67
N PHE A 454 -14.45 -15.46 9.73
CA PHE A 454 -14.24 -16.14 11.01
C PHE A 454 -14.38 -17.65 10.87
N ARG A 455 -15.42 -18.11 10.15
CA ARG A 455 -15.63 -19.52 9.81
C ARG A 455 -14.44 -20.11 9.05
N ASN A 456 -14.02 -19.45 7.99
CA ASN A 456 -12.95 -19.91 7.12
C ASN A 456 -11.60 -20.02 7.86
N LEU A 457 -11.31 -19.09 8.76
CA LEU A 457 -10.10 -19.11 9.59
C LEU A 457 -10.15 -20.21 10.65
N LEU A 458 -11.28 -20.39 11.35
CA LEU A 458 -11.46 -21.51 12.29
C LEU A 458 -11.37 -22.88 11.60
N GLN A 459 -11.88 -23.01 10.38
CA GLN A 459 -11.70 -24.23 9.58
C GLN A 459 -10.23 -24.48 9.23
N ALA A 460 -9.46 -23.42 8.94
CA ALA A 460 -8.02 -23.55 8.70
C ALA A 460 -7.26 -23.93 9.98
N LEU A 461 -7.63 -23.36 11.12
CA LEU A 461 -7.13 -23.78 12.44
C LEU A 461 -7.43 -25.26 12.67
N SER A 462 -8.67 -25.72 12.47
CA SER A 462 -9.04 -27.13 12.64
C SER A 462 -8.21 -28.07 11.77
N ARG A 463 -7.99 -27.72 10.49
CA ARG A 463 -7.08 -28.48 9.60
C ARG A 463 -5.65 -28.50 10.12
N SER A 464 -5.15 -27.38 10.62
CA SER A 464 -3.76 -27.29 11.12
C SER A 464 -3.51 -28.17 12.34
N LEU A 465 -4.55 -28.54 13.10
CA LEU A 465 -4.42 -29.44 14.25
C LEU A 465 -3.97 -30.85 13.83
N GLU A 466 -4.15 -31.25 12.58
CA GLU A 466 -3.59 -32.51 12.03
C GLU A 466 -2.07 -32.60 12.19
N LEU A 467 -1.39 -31.46 12.33
CA LEU A 467 0.05 -31.37 12.52
C LEU A 467 0.49 -31.68 13.98
N ASN A 468 -0.45 -31.79 14.93
CA ASN A 468 -0.19 -32.13 16.33
C ASN A 468 -1.29 -33.04 16.88
N LEU A 469 -1.00 -34.35 16.98
CA LEU A 469 -1.97 -35.37 17.39
C LEU A 469 -2.56 -35.14 18.78
N ASP A 470 -1.82 -34.57 19.74
CA ASP A 470 -2.36 -34.29 21.09
C ASP A 470 -3.40 -33.16 21.03
N LEU A 471 -3.08 -32.05 20.36
CA LEU A 471 -4.04 -30.96 20.19
C LEU A 471 -5.25 -31.38 19.36
N LYS A 472 -5.04 -32.18 18.30
CA LYS A 472 -6.11 -32.74 17.49
C LYS A 472 -7.11 -33.52 18.35
N ASN A 473 -6.61 -34.50 19.11
CA ASN A 473 -7.45 -35.40 19.90
C ASN A 473 -8.27 -34.66 20.97
N ARG A 474 -7.74 -33.56 21.52
CA ARG A 474 -8.39 -32.79 22.57
C ARG A 474 -9.33 -31.71 22.04
N TYR A 475 -8.93 -30.98 21.00
CA TYR A 475 -9.56 -29.70 20.65
C TYR A 475 -10.22 -29.65 19.27
N GLN A 476 -9.90 -30.55 18.33
CA GLN A 476 -10.43 -30.45 16.95
C GLN A 476 -11.96 -30.41 16.91
N ARG A 477 -12.64 -31.31 17.63
CA ARG A 477 -14.12 -31.31 17.71
C ARG A 477 -14.67 -30.01 18.32
N LYS A 478 -14.00 -29.45 19.32
CA LYS A 478 -14.40 -28.18 19.95
C LYS A 478 -14.26 -27.01 18.96
N ILE A 479 -13.18 -26.97 18.20
CA ILE A 479 -12.95 -25.96 17.15
C ILE A 479 -13.94 -26.14 15.98
N ASP A 480 -14.21 -27.37 15.55
CA ASP A 480 -15.18 -27.64 14.49
C ASP A 480 -16.58 -27.15 14.86
N ARG A 481 -17.01 -27.37 16.10
CA ARG A 481 -18.27 -26.81 16.62
C ARG A 481 -18.24 -25.28 16.64
N LEU A 482 -17.12 -24.69 17.05
CA LEU A 482 -16.96 -23.24 17.14
C LEU A 482 -17.13 -22.55 15.78
N VAL A 483 -16.77 -23.21 14.67
CA VAL A 483 -17.05 -22.71 13.31
C VAL A 483 -18.53 -22.33 13.18
N ASP A 484 -19.43 -23.14 13.72
CA ASP A 484 -20.85 -22.89 13.59
C ASP A 484 -21.40 -21.88 14.61
N THR A 485 -20.84 -21.84 15.83
CA THR A 485 -21.37 -21.07 16.95
C THR A 485 -20.67 -19.73 17.22
N ILE A 486 -19.54 -19.43 16.55
CA ILE A 486 -18.71 -18.24 16.79
C ILE A 486 -19.49 -16.93 16.83
N MET A 487 -20.44 -16.74 15.91
CA MET A 487 -21.23 -15.51 15.84
C MET A 487 -22.23 -15.40 16.99
N ASP A 488 -22.91 -16.49 17.34
CA ASP A 488 -23.93 -16.48 18.39
C ASP A 488 -23.27 -16.32 19.77
N TYR A 489 -22.11 -16.94 19.97
CA TYR A 489 -21.35 -16.80 21.20
C TYR A 489 -20.72 -15.41 21.30
N GLY A 490 -20.27 -14.85 20.17
CA GLY A 490 -19.79 -13.47 20.06
C GLY A 490 -20.87 -12.44 20.37
N ASP A 491 -22.07 -12.60 19.82
CA ASP A 491 -23.23 -11.72 20.09
C ASP A 491 -23.64 -11.76 21.57
N ARG A 492 -23.65 -12.96 22.19
CA ARG A 492 -23.90 -13.09 23.63
C ARG A 492 -22.81 -12.41 24.45
N SER A 493 -21.55 -12.55 24.05
CA SER A 493 -20.43 -11.91 24.76
C SER A 493 -20.48 -10.38 24.68
N THR A 494 -21.01 -9.81 23.60
CA THR A 494 -21.11 -8.36 23.40
C THR A 494 -22.45 -7.76 23.86
N SER A 495 -23.35 -8.59 24.38
CA SER A 495 -24.62 -8.14 24.96
C SER A 495 -24.40 -7.39 26.28
N THR A 496 -25.24 -6.39 26.55
CA THR A 496 -25.19 -5.58 27.78
C THR A 496 -26.27 -6.03 28.76
N ASN A 497 -25.90 -6.16 30.04
CA ASN A 497 -26.82 -6.52 31.12
C ASN A 497 -27.17 -5.29 31.98
N PRO A 498 -28.35 -5.28 32.64
CA PRO A 498 -28.67 -4.26 33.63
C PRO A 498 -27.59 -4.18 34.72
N GLY A 499 -27.03 -2.98 34.92
CA GLY A 499 -25.98 -2.73 35.90
C GLY A 499 -24.56 -2.77 35.35
N ASP A 500 -24.35 -3.19 34.10
CA ASP A 500 -23.05 -3.08 33.44
C ASP A 500 -22.63 -1.61 33.29
N PHE A 501 -21.33 -1.33 33.46
CA PHE A 501 -20.76 -0.04 33.09
C PHE A 501 -20.49 0.00 31.59
N ILE A 502 -21.17 0.89 30.87
CA ILE A 502 -21.08 1.03 29.41
C ILE A 502 -20.42 2.35 29.06
N THR A 503 -19.59 2.32 28.02
CA THR A 503 -18.83 3.45 27.49
C THR A 503 -18.63 3.26 25.98
N LEU A 504 -18.03 4.25 25.32
CA LEU A 504 -17.47 4.05 24.00
C LEU A 504 -16.19 3.22 24.12
N ALA A 505 -16.18 2.01 23.60
CA ALA A 505 -15.01 1.16 23.43
C ALA A 505 -14.36 1.44 22.07
N HIS A 506 -13.04 1.31 21.98
CA HIS A 506 -12.27 1.43 20.74
C HIS A 506 -12.51 0.24 19.79
N ALA A 507 -12.68 -0.95 20.36
CA ALA A 507 -12.99 -2.25 19.75
C ALA A 507 -12.01 -2.81 18.69
N ASP A 508 -10.89 -2.13 18.46
CA ASP A 508 -9.75 -2.63 17.66
C ASP A 508 -8.43 -2.12 18.25
N LEU A 509 -8.28 -2.22 19.57
CA LEU A 509 -7.10 -1.73 20.27
C LEU A 509 -5.97 -2.77 20.24
N TRP A 510 -5.11 -2.69 19.24
CA TRP A 510 -3.92 -3.53 19.11
C TRP A 510 -2.63 -2.72 18.91
N THR A 511 -1.49 -3.41 18.89
CA THR A 511 -0.14 -2.78 18.98
C THR A 511 0.10 -1.70 17.92
N THR A 512 -0.44 -1.84 16.70
CA THR A 512 -0.24 -0.82 15.65
C THR A 512 -1.20 0.36 15.73
N ASN A 513 -2.26 0.23 16.51
CA ASN A 513 -3.25 1.28 16.77
C ASN A 513 -2.88 2.10 18.02
N VAL A 514 -1.64 1.97 18.47
CA VAL A 514 -1.04 2.75 19.54
C VAL A 514 0.34 3.24 19.11
N MET A 515 0.58 4.55 19.22
CA MET A 515 1.89 5.15 19.02
C MET A 515 2.48 5.59 20.36
N PHE A 516 3.77 5.31 20.57
CA PHE A 516 4.48 5.58 21.82
C PHE A 516 5.56 6.63 21.64
N GLN A 517 5.73 7.48 22.65
CA GLN A 517 6.86 8.37 22.81
C GLN A 517 7.76 7.84 23.92
N TYR A 518 9.07 8.08 23.82
CA TYR A 518 10.07 7.49 24.71
C TYR A 518 11.01 8.55 25.28
N ASP A 519 11.49 8.32 26.51
CA ASP A 519 12.60 9.08 27.06
C ASP A 519 13.96 8.70 26.42
N LYS A 520 15.03 9.35 26.86
CA LYS A 520 16.39 9.10 26.35
C LYS A 520 16.93 7.71 26.74
N GLN A 521 16.34 7.07 27.74
CA GLN A 521 16.70 5.74 28.23
C GLN A 521 15.91 4.64 27.51
N GLY A 522 14.87 5.01 26.75
CA GLY A 522 14.03 4.10 26.00
C GLY A 522 12.79 3.64 26.75
N HIS A 523 12.40 4.26 27.85
CA HIS A 523 11.14 3.96 28.55
C HIS A 523 9.97 4.72 27.90
N PRO A 524 8.78 4.10 27.75
CA PRO A 524 7.61 4.75 27.20
C PRO A 524 7.08 5.81 28.17
N ILE A 525 6.99 7.06 27.70
CA ILE A 525 6.53 8.20 28.52
C ILE A 525 5.13 8.70 28.13
N ASN A 526 4.68 8.43 26.90
CA ASN A 526 3.31 8.70 26.48
C ASN A 526 2.83 7.71 25.41
N ALA A 527 1.52 7.54 25.31
CA ALA A 527 0.86 6.73 24.28
C ALA A 527 -0.33 7.49 23.69
N VAL A 528 -0.47 7.40 22.37
CA VAL A 528 -1.57 7.98 21.59
C VAL A 528 -2.36 6.85 20.93
N LEU A 529 -3.67 6.85 21.13
CA LEU A 529 -4.59 5.90 20.51
C LEU A 529 -4.99 6.44 19.13
N ILE A 530 -5.00 5.56 18.11
CA ILE A 530 -5.35 5.89 16.72
C ILE A 530 -6.24 4.81 16.11
N ASP A 531 -6.86 5.11 14.97
CA ASP A 531 -7.72 4.19 14.20
C ASP A 531 -8.98 3.75 14.98
N PHE A 532 -10.01 4.62 14.95
CA PHE A 532 -11.24 4.46 15.73
C PHE A 532 -12.40 3.85 14.92
N GLN A 533 -12.10 3.22 13.77
CA GLN A 533 -13.09 2.80 12.77
C GLN A 533 -14.11 1.75 13.30
N PHE A 534 -13.75 1.00 14.35
CA PHE A 534 -14.59 -0.02 14.96
C PHE A 534 -15.25 0.40 16.28
N SER A 535 -15.08 1.67 16.71
CA SER A 535 -15.57 2.12 18.01
C SER A 535 -17.05 1.78 18.24
N VAL A 536 -17.40 1.39 19.46
CA VAL A 536 -18.73 0.86 19.74
C VAL A 536 -19.15 1.20 21.17
N TRP A 537 -20.40 1.62 21.35
CA TRP A 537 -20.98 1.86 22.67
C TRP A 537 -21.28 0.52 23.36
N ASN A 538 -20.37 0.09 24.23
CA ASN A 538 -20.42 -1.22 24.88
C ASN A 538 -19.59 -1.25 26.19
N SER A 539 -19.46 -2.43 26.78
CA SER A 539 -18.60 -2.66 27.93
C SER A 539 -17.13 -2.41 27.59
N PRO A 540 -16.36 -1.72 28.45
CA PRO A 540 -14.92 -1.53 28.23
C PRO A 540 -14.13 -2.85 28.29
N ALA A 541 -14.74 -3.93 28.78
CA ALA A 541 -14.12 -5.25 28.80
C ALA A 541 -13.83 -5.80 27.39
N ILE A 542 -14.53 -5.30 26.36
CA ILE A 542 -14.25 -5.67 24.96
C ILE A 542 -12.81 -5.27 24.59
N ASP A 543 -12.44 -4.02 24.87
CA ASP A 543 -11.08 -3.52 24.61
C ASP A 543 -10.04 -4.26 25.44
N LEU A 544 -10.34 -4.55 26.71
CA LEU A 544 -9.42 -5.30 27.56
C LEU A 544 -9.17 -6.71 27.02
N HIS A 545 -10.22 -7.44 26.62
CA HIS A 545 -10.06 -8.78 26.03
C HIS A 545 -9.29 -8.72 24.70
N TYR A 546 -9.56 -7.72 23.86
CA TYR A 546 -8.86 -7.53 22.59
C TYR A 546 -7.39 -7.22 22.79
N PHE A 547 -7.08 -6.21 23.62
CA PHE A 547 -5.73 -5.76 23.90
C PHE A 547 -4.88 -6.83 24.58
N PHE A 548 -5.41 -7.49 25.62
CA PHE A 548 -4.70 -8.55 26.32
C PHE A 548 -4.43 -9.76 25.43
N SER A 549 -5.34 -10.08 24.52
CA SER A 549 -5.17 -11.24 23.65
C SER A 549 -4.16 -10.98 22.54
N THR A 550 -4.15 -9.78 21.96
CA THR A 550 -3.40 -9.50 20.72
C THR A 550 -2.04 -8.83 20.95
N SER A 551 -1.89 -8.03 22.02
CA SER A 551 -0.86 -6.99 22.05
C SER A 551 0.14 -7.05 23.19
N ILE A 552 -0.20 -7.67 24.33
CA ILE A 552 0.73 -7.78 25.46
C ILE A 552 1.53 -9.08 25.39
N GLN A 553 2.73 -9.05 25.95
CA GLN A 553 3.55 -10.26 26.10
C GLN A 553 2.79 -11.36 26.82
N ASP A 554 2.93 -12.59 26.31
CA ASP A 554 2.11 -13.74 26.72
C ASP A 554 2.17 -14.00 28.24
N HIS A 555 3.34 -13.86 28.87
CA HIS A 555 3.47 -14.05 30.32
C HIS A 555 2.63 -13.06 31.15
N LEU A 556 2.43 -11.83 30.66
CA LEU A 556 1.57 -10.84 31.32
C LEU A 556 0.10 -11.28 31.25
N ARG A 557 -0.33 -11.76 30.08
CA ARG A 557 -1.68 -12.29 29.89
C ARG A 557 -1.94 -13.50 30.79
N TRP A 558 -1.01 -14.43 30.87
CA TRP A 558 -1.23 -15.70 31.58
C TRP A 558 -1.08 -15.58 33.09
N LYS A 559 -0.17 -14.72 33.57
CA LYS A 559 0.19 -14.65 35.00
C LYS A 559 -0.32 -13.40 35.72
N HIS A 560 -0.61 -12.33 34.99
CA HIS A 560 -0.86 -11.00 35.57
C HIS A 560 -2.16 -10.33 35.09
N GLN A 561 -2.98 -11.02 34.28
CA GLN A 561 -4.23 -10.44 33.77
C GLN A 561 -5.17 -9.94 34.89
N PRO A 562 -5.41 -10.68 35.99
CA PRO A 562 -6.25 -10.18 37.08
C PRO A 562 -5.76 -8.84 37.67
N GLU A 563 -4.45 -8.70 37.85
CA GLU A 563 -3.79 -7.49 38.37
C GLU A 563 -3.88 -6.34 37.36
N LEU A 564 -3.72 -6.61 36.07
CA LEU A 564 -3.87 -5.62 35.00
C LEU A 564 -5.32 -5.12 34.88
N VAL A 565 -6.31 -6.00 34.99
CA VAL A 565 -7.73 -5.64 35.04
C VAL A 565 -8.01 -4.75 36.26
N GLN A 566 -7.43 -5.10 37.42
CA GLN A 566 -7.56 -4.30 38.64
C GLN A 566 -6.90 -2.92 38.50
N PHE A 567 -5.70 -2.85 37.92
CA PHE A 567 -5.01 -1.60 37.63
C PHE A 567 -5.87 -0.68 36.74
N TYR A 568 -6.36 -1.21 35.63
CA TYR A 568 -7.27 -0.49 34.72
C TYR A 568 -8.51 0.01 35.45
N TYR A 569 -9.16 -0.83 36.27
CA TYR A 569 -10.36 -0.46 37.00
C TYR A 569 -10.12 0.73 37.94
N TYR A 570 -9.02 0.74 38.70
CA TYR A 570 -8.74 1.86 39.60
C TYR A 570 -8.45 3.15 38.83
N ARG A 571 -7.77 3.09 37.68
CA ARG A 571 -7.59 4.25 36.79
C ARG A 571 -8.92 4.75 36.22
N LEU A 572 -9.84 3.85 35.87
CA LEU A 572 -11.17 4.21 35.39
C LEU A 572 -11.95 4.95 36.49
N VAL A 573 -11.97 4.41 37.72
CA VAL A 573 -12.66 5.02 38.86
C VAL A 573 -12.07 6.39 39.21
N GLU A 574 -10.74 6.52 39.21
CA GLU A 574 -10.06 7.79 39.42
C GLU A 574 -10.50 8.83 38.38
N SER A 575 -10.48 8.45 37.10
CA SER A 575 -10.84 9.32 35.98
C SER A 575 -12.32 9.74 36.02
N LEU A 576 -13.24 8.80 36.29
CA LEU A 576 -14.67 9.09 36.45
C LEU A 576 -14.93 10.08 37.58
N LYS A 577 -14.21 9.96 38.70
CA LYS A 577 -14.32 10.90 39.84
C LYS A 577 -13.79 12.28 39.48
N LYS A 578 -12.64 12.38 38.81
CA LYS A 578 -12.07 13.66 38.34
C LYS A 578 -13.04 14.39 37.40
N LEU A 579 -13.68 13.65 36.50
CA LEU A 579 -14.68 14.16 35.56
C LEU A 579 -16.09 14.35 36.15
N LYS A 580 -16.26 14.06 37.45
CA LYS A 580 -17.52 14.22 38.20
C LYS A 580 -18.70 13.43 37.60
N TYR A 581 -18.44 12.19 37.16
CA TYR A 581 -19.49 11.28 36.69
C TYR A 581 -20.56 11.09 37.76
N SER A 582 -21.84 11.35 37.43
CA SER A 582 -22.92 11.38 38.41
C SER A 582 -23.62 10.03 38.62
N ARG A 583 -23.51 9.12 37.65
CA ARG A 583 -24.10 7.78 37.71
C ARG A 583 -23.29 6.83 38.58
N ARG A 584 -23.90 5.67 38.86
CA ARG A 584 -23.28 4.59 39.64
C ARG A 584 -21.98 4.10 38.99
N ILE A 585 -20.92 4.04 39.79
CA ILE A 585 -19.66 3.37 39.46
C ILE A 585 -19.72 1.94 40.05
N PRO A 586 -19.51 0.88 39.26
CA PRO A 586 -19.52 -0.49 39.78
C PRO A 586 -18.37 -0.73 40.76
N SER A 587 -18.54 -1.65 41.71
CA SER A 587 -17.43 -2.15 42.54
C SER A 587 -16.44 -2.97 41.69
N LEU A 588 -15.21 -3.18 42.19
CA LEU A 588 -14.22 -4.03 41.50
C LEU A 588 -14.77 -5.44 41.26
N PHE A 589 -15.51 -5.99 42.22
CA PHE A 589 -16.14 -7.30 42.10
C PHE A 589 -17.15 -7.34 40.94
N GLU A 590 -18.04 -6.35 40.87
CA GLU A 590 -19.02 -6.24 39.78
C GLU A 590 -18.34 -6.04 38.42
N PHE A 591 -17.29 -5.22 38.37
CA PHE A 591 -16.51 -5.04 37.15
C PHE A 591 -15.79 -6.32 36.72
N GLN A 592 -15.27 -7.11 37.66
CA GLN A 592 -14.67 -8.41 37.36
C GLN A 592 -15.71 -9.41 36.83
N LEU A 593 -16.93 -9.40 37.35
CA LEU A 593 -18.05 -10.18 36.79
C LEU A 593 -18.38 -9.71 35.37
N GLN A 594 -18.45 -8.40 35.16
CA GLN A 594 -18.68 -7.79 33.85
C GLN A 594 -17.59 -8.19 32.84
N PHE A 595 -16.32 -8.20 33.26
CA PHE A 595 -15.18 -8.63 32.47
C PHE A 595 -15.28 -10.12 32.11
N ARG A 596 -15.58 -10.99 33.10
CA ARG A 596 -15.72 -12.44 32.89
C ARG A 596 -16.90 -12.81 32.00
N ALA A 597 -18.02 -12.10 32.09
CA ALA A 597 -19.19 -12.32 31.22
C ALA A 597 -18.86 -12.14 29.72
N ARG A 598 -17.76 -11.43 29.41
CA ARG A 598 -17.25 -11.16 28.06
C ARG A 598 -16.07 -12.02 27.65
N SER A 599 -15.66 -13.00 28.46
CA SER A 599 -14.45 -13.79 28.22
C SER A 599 -14.43 -14.52 26.86
N PHE A 600 -15.58 -14.83 26.28
CA PHE A 600 -15.62 -15.43 24.93
C PHE A 600 -15.01 -14.52 23.86
N TYR A 601 -15.01 -13.19 24.05
CA TYR A 601 -14.34 -12.27 23.13
C TYR A 601 -12.84 -12.59 22.98
N SER A 602 -12.20 -13.13 24.03
CA SER A 602 -10.82 -13.61 23.99
C SER A 602 -10.60 -14.81 23.06
N VAL A 603 -11.63 -15.64 22.82
CA VAL A 603 -11.58 -16.75 21.86
C VAL A 603 -11.45 -16.21 20.44
N PHE A 604 -12.33 -15.28 20.06
CA PHE A 604 -12.24 -14.55 18.79
C PHE A 604 -10.85 -13.92 18.62
N CYS A 605 -10.38 -13.18 19.63
CA CYS A 605 -9.12 -12.47 19.54
C CYS A 605 -7.92 -13.43 19.40
N SER A 606 -7.89 -14.53 20.16
CA SER A 606 -6.72 -15.42 20.22
C SER A 606 -6.68 -16.44 19.08
N LEU A 607 -7.83 -16.86 18.58
CA LEU A 607 -7.91 -17.89 17.55
C LEU A 607 -8.04 -17.31 16.14
N ILE A 608 -8.50 -16.06 15.98
CA ILE A 608 -8.76 -15.45 14.67
C ILE A 608 -7.91 -14.19 14.48
N SER A 609 -8.08 -13.15 15.32
CA SER A 609 -7.42 -11.86 15.10
C SER A 609 -5.90 -11.93 15.27
N GLU A 610 -5.43 -12.47 16.39
CA GLU A 610 -4.01 -12.52 16.72
C GLU A 610 -3.17 -13.32 15.70
N PRO A 611 -3.58 -14.53 15.25
CA PRO A 611 -2.85 -15.24 14.21
C PRO A 611 -2.69 -14.44 12.91
N CYS A 612 -3.75 -13.75 12.48
CA CYS A 612 -3.69 -12.87 11.31
C CYS A 612 -2.77 -11.65 11.54
N MET A 613 -2.81 -11.04 12.71
CA MET A 613 -1.96 -9.89 13.07
C MET A 613 -0.48 -10.26 13.16
N LEU A 614 -0.17 -11.45 13.65
CA LEU A 614 1.19 -11.98 13.77
C LEU A 614 1.66 -12.69 12.50
N TYR A 615 0.89 -12.66 11.42
CA TYR A 615 1.26 -13.29 10.17
C TYR A 615 2.52 -12.64 9.57
N THR A 616 3.50 -13.49 9.26
CA THR A 616 4.77 -13.13 8.60
C THR A 616 5.03 -14.00 7.37
N GLY A 617 4.02 -14.74 6.92
CA GLY A 617 4.14 -15.60 5.76
C GLY A 617 4.10 -14.81 4.45
N THR A 618 4.15 -15.56 3.35
CA THR A 618 4.39 -15.04 2.01
C THR A 618 3.13 -14.70 1.22
N GLU A 619 1.97 -15.15 1.67
CA GLU A 619 0.68 -14.87 1.06
C GLU A 619 0.22 -13.44 1.41
N GLU A 620 -0.62 -12.83 0.59
CA GLU A 620 -1.13 -11.49 0.89
C GLU A 620 -2.17 -11.57 2.02
N ALA A 621 -1.94 -10.86 3.13
CA ALA A 621 -2.92 -10.77 4.21
C ALA A 621 -3.95 -9.67 3.90
N SER A 622 -5.19 -10.06 3.60
CA SER A 622 -6.30 -9.12 3.40
C SER A 622 -7.66 -9.73 3.75
N ILE A 623 -8.65 -8.87 4.02
CA ILE A 623 -10.06 -9.28 4.23
C ILE A 623 -10.57 -10.10 3.04
N ALA A 624 -10.20 -9.71 1.82
CA ALA A 624 -10.57 -10.42 0.59
C ALA A 624 -10.00 -11.86 0.55
N GLN A 625 -8.75 -12.08 0.99
CA GLN A 625 -8.17 -13.43 1.06
C GLN A 625 -8.80 -14.27 2.19
N GLY A 626 -9.18 -13.64 3.31
CA GLY A 626 -9.96 -14.30 4.37
C GLY A 626 -11.31 -14.82 3.86
N LEU A 627 -11.97 -14.07 2.98
CA LEU A 627 -13.26 -14.43 2.39
C LEU A 627 -13.14 -15.41 1.21
N SER A 628 -12.06 -15.31 0.44
CA SER A 628 -11.91 -15.99 -0.86
C SER A 628 -11.98 -17.51 -0.73
N THR A 629 -12.79 -18.13 -1.60
CA THR A 629 -12.84 -19.59 -1.78
C THR A 629 -11.84 -20.08 -2.82
N ALA A 630 -11.12 -19.17 -3.50
CA ALA A 630 -10.07 -19.53 -4.43
C ALA A 630 -8.87 -20.16 -3.70
N ALA A 631 -8.04 -20.88 -4.44
CA ALA A 631 -6.86 -21.54 -3.90
C ALA A 631 -5.91 -20.59 -3.15
N SER A 632 -5.80 -19.31 -3.57
CA SER A 632 -5.00 -18.31 -2.86
C SER A 632 -5.54 -18.01 -1.45
N GLY A 633 -6.86 -17.87 -1.30
CA GLY A 633 -7.48 -17.61 0.00
C GLY A 633 -7.31 -18.79 0.95
N VAL A 634 -7.47 -20.02 0.43
CA VAL A 634 -7.21 -21.25 1.21
C VAL A 634 -5.75 -21.30 1.66
N ARG A 635 -4.79 -21.09 0.75
CA ARG A 635 -3.36 -21.07 1.09
C ARG A 635 -3.00 -19.99 2.11
N PHE A 636 -3.55 -18.79 1.99
CA PHE A 636 -3.35 -17.73 2.97
C PHE A 636 -3.79 -18.18 4.37
N ARG A 637 -5.02 -18.66 4.51
CA ARG A 637 -5.57 -19.08 5.82
C ARG A 637 -4.82 -20.28 6.39
N ASP A 638 -4.44 -21.26 5.57
CA ASP A 638 -3.62 -22.38 6.03
C ASP A 638 -2.22 -21.91 6.44
N SER A 639 -1.61 -21.00 5.67
CA SER A 639 -0.31 -20.42 5.97
C SER A 639 -0.29 -19.67 7.31
N VAL A 640 -1.39 -19.03 7.70
CA VAL A 640 -1.52 -18.37 9.01
C VAL A 640 -1.30 -19.37 10.15
N TYR A 641 -1.97 -20.52 10.12
CA TYR A 641 -1.88 -21.50 11.22
C TYR A 641 -0.74 -22.51 11.05
N HIS A 642 -0.13 -22.60 9.87
CA HIS A 642 1.06 -23.42 9.65
C HIS A 642 2.36 -22.74 10.09
N ALA A 643 2.35 -21.43 10.32
CA ALA A 643 3.53 -20.71 10.80
C ALA A 643 4.00 -21.24 12.17
N ASP A 644 5.30 -21.51 12.31
CA ASP A 644 5.87 -22.17 13.49
C ASP A 644 5.52 -21.46 14.80
N HIS A 645 5.67 -20.13 14.84
CA HIS A 645 5.35 -19.34 16.03
C HIS A 645 3.87 -19.38 16.41
N ILE A 646 2.96 -19.57 15.45
CA ILE A 646 1.53 -19.75 15.72
C ILE A 646 1.26 -21.15 16.25
N ARG A 647 1.88 -22.19 15.67
CA ARG A 647 1.72 -23.57 16.12
C ARG A 647 2.22 -23.77 17.55
N GLU A 648 3.40 -23.26 17.86
CA GLU A 648 3.98 -23.27 19.21
C GLU A 648 3.05 -22.59 20.21
N LYS A 649 2.46 -21.47 19.80
CA LYS A 649 1.53 -20.71 20.63
C LYS A 649 0.18 -21.40 20.85
N MET A 650 -0.33 -22.14 19.87
CA MET A 650 -1.59 -22.88 20.03
C MET A 650 -1.50 -23.97 21.11
N VAL A 651 -0.31 -24.50 21.39
CA VAL A 651 -0.06 -25.44 22.50
C VAL A 651 -0.38 -24.83 23.86
N LEU A 652 -0.26 -23.51 24.02
CA LEU A 652 -0.59 -22.78 25.25
C LEU A 652 -1.99 -22.18 25.21
N THR A 653 -2.38 -21.67 24.04
CA THR A 653 -3.63 -20.91 23.87
C THR A 653 -4.87 -21.80 24.00
N LEU A 654 -4.88 -22.98 23.38
CA LEU A 654 -6.04 -23.87 23.42
C LEU A 654 -6.32 -24.38 24.84
N PRO A 655 -5.34 -24.93 25.61
CA PRO A 655 -5.59 -25.31 27.00
C PRO A 655 -6.05 -24.15 27.89
N PHE A 656 -5.51 -22.94 27.69
CA PHE A 656 -5.90 -21.77 28.47
C PHE A 656 -7.37 -21.41 28.26
N LEU A 657 -7.83 -21.37 27.01
CA LEU A 657 -9.24 -21.09 26.69
C LEU A 657 -10.16 -22.22 27.19
N ASP A 658 -9.70 -23.47 27.09
CA ASP A 658 -10.44 -24.64 27.53
C ASP A 658 -10.62 -24.69 29.06
N GLN A 659 -9.59 -24.36 29.83
CA GLN A 659 -9.64 -24.29 31.29
C GLN A 659 -10.68 -23.29 31.80
N GLN A 660 -10.97 -22.25 31.00
CA GLN A 660 -12.01 -21.27 31.29
C GLN A 660 -13.42 -21.70 30.84
N GLY A 661 -13.57 -22.88 30.23
CA GLY A 661 -14.82 -23.37 29.67
C GLY A 661 -15.24 -22.67 28.38
N LEU A 662 -14.35 -21.88 27.75
CA LEU A 662 -14.72 -21.03 26.61
C LEU A 662 -14.81 -21.79 25.28
N LEU A 663 -14.30 -23.02 25.24
CA LEU A 663 -14.42 -23.92 24.08
C LEU A 663 -15.54 -24.96 24.25
N ASP A 664 -16.24 -24.95 25.39
CA ASP A 664 -17.39 -25.82 25.68
C ASP A 664 -18.73 -25.19 25.24
N ASP A 665 -19.84 -25.94 25.37
CA ASP A 665 -21.17 -25.39 25.07
C ASP A 665 -21.53 -24.32 26.10
N MET A 666 -21.74 -23.09 25.61
CA MET A 666 -22.09 -21.92 26.42
C MET A 666 -23.57 -21.59 26.36
#